data_AF-A0A931CMB9-F1
#
_entry.id   AF-A0A931CMB9-F1
#
_cell.length_a   1.000
_cell.length_b   1.000
_cell.length_c   1.000
_cell.angle_alpha   90.00
_cell.angle_beta   90.00
_cell.angle_gamma   90.00
#
_symmetry.space_group_name_H-M   'P 1'
#
loop_
_entity.id
_entity.type
_entity.pdbx_description
1 polymer ?
#
loop_
_entity_poly.entity_id
_entity_poly.type
_entity_poly.pdbx_seq_one_letter_code
_entity_poly.pdbx_strand_id
1 'polypeptide(L)'
;PTGVTARAEGPQTVHLAWAEVPGAAGYYIHRNEQVVKKTIGTWPAYIDRQLEGVTTYRYQISAYDADGDISPLSAIATATTEPAPAAPVNYARCAAADGKPGCTYTASIPADAAYPDTNGGELTDGVHGTAGYGPAWQGRNNVSVYSFTVDLGANRPITEINSSWLQAINDFTVLPPSITYLISTDGITFHHAAYIDRPAVSSANQTVTYRAISLNTTARYIKAELDGSNVWTMPDEIEARGTQPIGLDTPTGVTARAEGPQTVHLAWAEVPGAAGYYIHRNEQVVKKTIGTWPAYIDRQLEGVTTYRYQISAYDADGDISPLSAIATATTEPAPAAPVNYARCAAADGKPGCTYTASIPADAAYPDTNGGELTDGVHGTAGYGPAWQGRNNVSVYSFTVDLGANRPITEINSSWLQAINDFTVLPPSITYLISTDGITFHHAAYIDRPAVSSANQTVTYRAISLNTTARYIKAELDGSNVWTMPDEIEARGPTATGALTLTNPGAQAGSVTVEENRPMDATGGSQPYRWTATNLPAGLTIDADTGVIAGTPTVLDTRTATVTVTDAAGVSRTATFTWAIATPVTIDHDVSLFATIGQETNIPLRASGGVGSYRWSAGGLPAGLTMNAATGVITGRAADMLEESTTVSVTLTATDSAGRYTTWDTWFHVTQRVIVDLQRDLPRNKEVHVSAQDVGSYVVQVVDLTAGKVLPVTNLPNRTALLDYKATGAHTFIARISREDGSDVQATGRRSSISRKSDQLSGATSGKPSSATKSSTRTRVRRFPPYSCTPCRRGTSPAHPNHSRSRT
;
A
#
# COMPACT_ATOMS: atom_id res chain seq x y z
N PRO A 1 -13.59 -54.80 71.68
CA PRO A 1 -12.86 -54.71 70.39
C PRO A 1 -11.47 -54.09 70.58
N THR A 2 -10.43 -54.60 69.91
CA THR A 2 -9.05 -54.10 70.00
C THR A 2 -8.49 -53.74 68.63
N GLY A 3 -7.39 -52.98 68.59
CA GLY A 3 -6.71 -52.62 67.32
C GLY A 3 -7.52 -51.69 66.41
N VAL A 4 -8.40 -50.85 66.97
CA VAL A 4 -9.20 -49.92 66.17
C VAL A 4 -8.31 -48.88 65.52
N THR A 5 -8.41 -48.79 64.20
CA THR A 5 -7.73 -47.79 63.36
C THR A 5 -8.76 -46.96 62.64
N ALA A 6 -8.45 -45.68 62.43
CA ALA A 6 -9.27 -44.75 61.67
C ALA A 6 -8.36 -44.00 60.69
N ARG A 7 -8.65 -44.10 59.39
CA ARG A 7 -7.91 -43.43 58.32
C ARG A 7 -8.84 -42.57 57.50
N ALA A 8 -8.61 -41.27 57.45
CA ALA A 8 -9.31 -40.38 56.54
C ALA A 8 -8.90 -40.67 55.08
N GLU A 9 -9.88 -40.61 54.19
CA GLU A 9 -9.71 -40.73 52.74
C GLU A 9 -10.52 -39.60 52.09
N GLY A 10 -9.86 -38.45 51.90
CA GLY A 10 -10.50 -37.24 51.41
C GLY A 10 -11.37 -36.52 52.47
N PRO A 11 -12.22 -35.58 52.03
CA PRO A 11 -12.93 -34.67 52.93
C PRO A 11 -14.17 -35.26 53.62
N GLN A 12 -14.71 -36.38 53.15
CA GLN A 12 -15.97 -36.95 53.69
C GLN A 12 -15.90 -38.41 54.13
N THR A 13 -14.75 -39.07 54.01
CA THR A 13 -14.66 -40.53 54.23
C THR A 13 -13.61 -40.86 55.29
N VAL A 14 -13.97 -41.75 56.23
CA VAL A 14 -13.03 -42.38 57.15
C VAL A 14 -13.21 -43.90 57.11
N HIS A 15 -12.13 -44.62 56.83
CA HIS A 15 -12.08 -46.07 56.92
C HIS A 15 -11.72 -46.50 58.35
N LEU A 16 -12.60 -47.31 58.94
CA LEU A 16 -12.40 -47.95 60.23
C LEU A 16 -12.10 -49.43 60.04
N ALA A 17 -11.13 -49.93 60.79
CA ALA A 17 -10.83 -51.36 60.88
C ALA A 17 -10.45 -51.73 62.32
N TRP A 18 -10.81 -52.94 62.74
CA TRP A 18 -10.49 -53.48 64.07
C TRP A 18 -10.24 -54.98 64.02
N ALA A 19 -9.82 -55.58 65.15
CA ALA A 19 -9.72 -57.02 65.27
C ALA A 19 -11.10 -57.66 65.51
N GLU A 20 -11.41 -58.75 64.79
CA GLU A 20 -12.64 -59.51 64.97
C GLU A 20 -12.80 -59.96 66.43
N VAL A 21 -14.02 -59.84 66.97
CA VAL A 21 -14.35 -60.26 68.34
C VAL A 21 -15.07 -61.61 68.30
N PRO A 22 -14.46 -62.70 68.81
CA PRO A 22 -15.11 -64.01 68.84
C PRO A 22 -16.44 -63.96 69.59
N GLY A 23 -17.49 -64.54 69.00
CA GLY A 23 -18.84 -64.58 69.57
C GLY A 23 -19.71 -63.34 69.31
N ALA A 24 -19.17 -62.29 68.68
CA ALA A 24 -19.97 -61.13 68.30
C ALA A 24 -20.95 -61.46 67.15
N ALA A 25 -22.18 -60.96 67.23
CA ALA A 25 -23.16 -60.92 66.15
C ALA A 25 -23.07 -59.63 65.31
N GLY A 26 -22.41 -58.60 65.82
CA GLY A 26 -22.09 -57.36 65.10
C GLY A 26 -21.47 -56.29 66.00
N TYR A 27 -21.41 -55.06 65.50
CA TYR A 27 -20.73 -53.95 66.17
C TYR A 27 -21.58 -52.66 66.16
N TYR A 28 -21.43 -51.86 67.23
CA TYR A 28 -21.85 -50.46 67.24
C TYR A 28 -20.63 -49.57 66.96
N ILE A 29 -20.78 -48.68 65.99
CA ILE A 29 -19.81 -47.66 65.62
C ILE A 29 -20.19 -46.37 66.32
N HIS A 30 -19.33 -45.91 67.21
CA HIS A 30 -19.51 -44.66 67.94
C HIS A 30 -18.62 -43.59 67.31
N ARG A 31 -19.21 -42.46 66.92
CA ARG A 31 -18.52 -41.26 66.44
C ARG A 31 -18.87 -40.10 67.36
N ASN A 32 -17.86 -39.46 67.94
CA ASN A 32 -18.02 -38.36 68.88
C ASN A 32 -19.05 -38.70 69.98
N GLU A 33 -18.90 -39.88 70.58
CA GLU A 33 -19.74 -40.40 71.68
C GLU A 33 -21.18 -40.77 71.29
N GLN A 34 -21.56 -40.62 70.01
CA GLN A 34 -22.87 -41.00 69.50
C GLN A 34 -22.78 -42.28 68.65
N VAL A 35 -23.76 -43.17 68.76
CA VAL A 35 -23.86 -44.34 67.87
C VAL A 35 -24.29 -43.87 66.49
N VAL A 36 -23.41 -44.01 65.49
CA VAL A 36 -23.70 -43.65 64.09
C VAL A 36 -24.11 -44.85 63.24
N LYS A 37 -23.74 -46.06 63.65
CA LYS A 37 -24.12 -47.29 62.95
C LYS A 37 -24.17 -48.49 63.88
N LYS A 38 -25.17 -49.36 63.68
CA LYS A 38 -25.16 -50.77 64.11
C LYS A 38 -24.91 -51.63 62.87
N THR A 39 -23.82 -52.39 62.83
CA THR A 39 -23.51 -53.31 61.73
C THR A 39 -24.26 -54.63 61.90
N ILE A 40 -24.39 -55.40 60.82
CA ILE A 40 -24.90 -56.77 60.86
C ILE A 40 -23.76 -57.68 60.43
N GLY A 41 -23.45 -58.71 61.24
CA GLY A 41 -22.38 -59.66 60.95
C GLY A 41 -21.02 -59.27 61.55
N THR A 42 -20.05 -60.17 61.44
CA THR A 42 -18.77 -60.11 62.18
C THR A 42 -17.65 -59.37 61.47
N TRP A 43 -17.90 -58.85 60.26
CA TRP A 43 -16.89 -58.17 59.44
C TRP A 43 -16.32 -56.94 60.18
N PRO A 44 -15.00 -56.92 60.47
CA PRO A 44 -14.44 -55.95 61.42
C PRO A 44 -13.93 -54.68 60.72
N ALA A 45 -14.74 -54.13 59.80
CA ALA A 45 -14.46 -52.88 59.11
C ALA A 45 -15.73 -52.10 58.82
N TYR A 46 -15.60 -50.77 58.77
CA TYR A 46 -16.69 -49.86 58.44
C TYR A 46 -16.13 -48.65 57.70
N ILE A 47 -16.86 -48.16 56.71
CA ILE A 47 -16.52 -46.91 56.01
C ILE A 47 -17.54 -45.88 56.48
N ASP A 48 -17.08 -44.90 57.25
CA ASP A 48 -17.92 -43.76 57.60
C ASP A 48 -17.84 -42.72 56.49
N ARG A 49 -18.99 -42.28 55.98
CA ARG A 49 -19.14 -41.36 54.86
C ARG A 49 -19.93 -40.12 55.29
N GLN A 50 -20.01 -39.12 54.42
CA GLN A 50 -20.74 -37.86 54.67
C GLN A 50 -20.19 -37.08 55.87
N LEU A 51 -18.88 -37.13 56.07
CA LEU A 51 -18.19 -36.33 57.08
C LEU A 51 -17.97 -34.89 56.59
N GLU A 52 -17.76 -33.98 57.53
CA GLU A 52 -17.34 -32.61 57.28
C GLU A 52 -15.82 -32.58 57.09
N GLY A 53 -15.35 -31.73 56.16
CA GLY A 53 -13.92 -31.55 55.91
C GLY A 53 -13.22 -30.82 57.05
N VAL A 54 -11.90 -31.00 57.17
CA VAL A 54 -11.07 -30.38 58.23
C VAL A 54 -11.59 -30.66 59.65
N THR A 55 -12.28 -31.78 59.84
CA THR A 55 -12.91 -32.12 61.12
C THR A 55 -12.28 -33.38 61.69
N THR A 56 -11.89 -33.32 62.96
CA THR A 56 -11.33 -34.47 63.68
C THR A 56 -12.45 -35.25 64.33
N TYR A 57 -12.65 -36.48 63.87
CA TYR A 57 -13.64 -37.41 64.42
C TYR A 57 -12.99 -38.39 65.38
N ARG A 58 -13.70 -38.69 66.47
CA ARG A 58 -13.30 -39.69 67.48
C ARG A 58 -14.18 -40.93 67.32
N TYR A 59 -13.55 -42.09 67.12
CA TYR A 59 -14.21 -43.37 66.91
C TYR A 59 -13.95 -44.37 68.02
N GLN A 60 -14.99 -45.06 68.44
CA GLN A 60 -14.92 -46.21 69.35
C GLN A 60 -15.88 -47.31 68.87
N ILE A 61 -15.56 -48.57 69.16
CA ILE A 61 -16.31 -49.74 68.72
C ILE A 61 -16.71 -50.58 69.94
N SER A 62 -17.98 -50.97 70.03
CA SER A 62 -18.45 -52.02 70.95
C SER A 62 -19.05 -53.17 70.16
N ALA A 63 -18.75 -54.41 70.54
CA ALA A 63 -19.38 -55.59 69.95
C ALA A 63 -20.68 -55.91 70.67
N TYR A 64 -21.63 -56.55 69.98
CA TYR A 64 -22.80 -57.16 70.60
C TYR A 64 -22.90 -58.63 70.17
N ASP A 65 -23.41 -59.51 71.02
CA ASP A 65 -23.61 -60.94 70.72
C ASP A 65 -25.06 -61.24 70.28
N ALA A 66 -25.39 -62.53 70.10
CA ALA A 66 -26.72 -62.95 69.65
C ALA A 66 -27.83 -62.66 70.69
N ASP A 67 -27.48 -62.62 71.97
CA ASP A 67 -28.39 -62.34 73.07
C ASP A 67 -28.56 -60.83 73.31
N GLY A 68 -27.72 -60.01 72.67
CA GLY A 68 -27.76 -58.56 72.69
C GLY A 68 -26.87 -57.93 73.76
N ASP A 69 -26.05 -58.71 74.44
CA ASP A 69 -25.09 -58.23 75.43
C ASP A 69 -24.00 -57.41 74.73
N ILE A 70 -23.62 -56.27 75.32
CA ILE A 70 -22.73 -55.28 74.71
C ILE A 70 -21.38 -55.27 75.43
N SER A 71 -20.29 -55.39 74.67
CA SER A 71 -18.94 -55.28 75.22
C SER A 71 -18.62 -53.84 75.67
N PRO A 72 -17.61 -53.64 76.54
CA PRO A 72 -17.01 -52.31 76.73
C PRO A 72 -16.54 -51.67 75.41
N LEU A 73 -16.50 -50.34 75.38
CA LEU A 73 -15.96 -49.57 74.26
C LEU A 73 -14.47 -49.85 74.05
N SER A 74 -14.03 -49.84 72.79
CA SER A 74 -12.61 -49.88 72.44
C SER A 74 -11.87 -48.61 72.90
N ALA A 75 -10.54 -48.64 72.79
CA ALA A 75 -9.74 -47.41 72.78
C ALA A 75 -10.21 -46.47 71.65
N ILE A 76 -10.02 -45.15 71.86
CA ILE A 76 -10.39 -44.11 70.90
C ILE A 76 -9.40 -44.14 69.73
N ALA A 77 -9.91 -44.20 68.51
CA ALA A 77 -9.18 -43.90 67.28
C ALA A 77 -9.63 -42.53 66.75
N THR A 78 -8.72 -41.75 66.17
CA THR A 78 -9.05 -40.43 65.62
C THR A 78 -8.62 -40.33 64.17
N ALA A 79 -9.44 -39.67 63.35
CA ALA A 79 -9.07 -39.30 61.99
C ALA A 79 -9.51 -37.85 61.71
N THR A 80 -8.65 -37.09 61.06
CA THR A 80 -8.96 -35.73 60.58
C THR A 80 -9.18 -35.80 59.07
N THR A 81 -10.36 -35.41 58.62
CA THR A 81 -10.71 -35.34 57.20
C THR A 81 -9.91 -34.26 56.48
N GLU A 82 -9.68 -34.46 55.17
CA GLU A 82 -8.99 -33.47 54.34
C GLU A 82 -9.88 -32.23 54.11
N PRO A 83 -9.30 -31.09 53.67
CA PRO A 83 -10.08 -29.94 53.26
C PRO A 83 -11.04 -30.26 52.11
N ALA A 84 -12.28 -29.78 52.21
CA ALA A 84 -13.17 -29.74 51.06
C ALA A 84 -12.62 -28.74 50.02
N PRO A 85 -12.87 -28.95 48.71
CA PRO A 85 -12.57 -27.97 47.68
C PRO A 85 -13.18 -26.59 48.01
N ALA A 86 -12.56 -25.51 47.50
CA ALA A 86 -13.03 -24.14 47.72
C ALA A 86 -14.50 -23.97 47.32
N ALA A 87 -15.23 -23.10 48.03
CA ALA A 87 -16.68 -22.90 47.90
C ALA A 87 -17.12 -22.75 46.43
N PRO A 88 -17.76 -23.78 45.83
CA PRO A 88 -18.05 -23.81 44.41
C PRO A 88 -19.33 -23.01 44.07
N VAL A 89 -19.35 -22.44 42.86
CA VAL A 89 -20.49 -21.70 42.30
C VAL A 89 -21.62 -22.69 41.97
N ASN A 90 -22.86 -22.40 42.38
CA ASN A 90 -24.02 -23.24 42.05
C ASN A 90 -24.51 -22.95 40.61
N TYR A 91 -24.31 -23.91 39.70
CA TYR A 91 -24.77 -23.93 38.32
C TYR A 91 -26.25 -24.24 38.17
N ALA A 92 -26.88 -24.90 39.15
CA ALA A 92 -28.31 -25.19 39.12
C ALA A 92 -29.19 -23.93 39.29
N ARG A 93 -28.57 -22.75 39.44
CA ARG A 93 -29.20 -21.42 39.44
C ARG A 93 -29.29 -20.81 38.05
N CYS A 94 -29.74 -21.57 37.05
CA CYS A 94 -30.03 -20.98 35.74
C CYS A 94 -31.07 -19.86 35.93
N ALA A 95 -30.63 -18.61 35.78
CA ALA A 95 -31.42 -17.38 35.74
C ALA A 95 -32.14 -16.91 37.04
N ALA A 96 -31.39 -16.62 38.11
CA ALA A 96 -31.91 -15.81 39.24
C ALA A 96 -31.90 -14.27 38.99
N ALA A 97 -31.53 -13.79 37.80
CA ALA A 97 -31.51 -12.35 37.52
C ALA A 97 -32.89 -11.77 37.15
N ASP A 98 -33.79 -12.57 36.55
CA ASP A 98 -34.95 -12.02 35.81
C ASP A 98 -36.32 -12.67 36.13
N GLY A 99 -36.47 -13.34 37.28
CA GLY A 99 -37.79 -13.81 37.75
C GLY A 99 -38.41 -14.97 36.92
N LYS A 100 -37.59 -15.91 36.45
CA LYS A 100 -38.02 -17.17 35.81
C LYS A 100 -37.67 -18.37 36.71
N PRO A 101 -38.39 -19.52 36.59
CA PRO A 101 -38.09 -20.73 37.35
C PRO A 101 -36.69 -21.25 36.97
N GLY A 102 -35.99 -21.91 37.90
CA GLY A 102 -34.59 -22.34 37.80
C GLY A 102 -34.27 -23.27 36.62
N CYS A 103 -33.11 -23.95 36.65
CA CYS A 103 -32.76 -24.89 35.58
C CYS A 103 -33.90 -25.92 35.38
N THR A 104 -34.27 -26.21 34.13
CA THR A 104 -35.33 -27.18 33.86
C THR A 104 -34.93 -28.56 34.35
N TYR A 105 -35.87 -29.27 34.95
CA TYR A 105 -35.67 -30.66 35.33
C TYR A 105 -36.84 -31.52 34.86
N THR A 106 -36.59 -32.82 34.78
CA THR A 106 -37.63 -33.82 34.54
C THR A 106 -37.64 -34.81 35.69
N ALA A 107 -38.84 -35.20 36.13
CA ALA A 107 -39.01 -36.27 37.10
C ALA A 107 -39.58 -37.50 36.41
N SER A 108 -38.97 -38.66 36.65
CA SER A 108 -39.47 -39.95 36.12
C SER A 108 -40.84 -40.35 36.71
N ILE A 109 -41.17 -39.82 37.89
CA ILE A 109 -42.49 -39.91 38.51
C ILE A 109 -42.94 -38.49 38.88
N PRO A 110 -44.15 -38.04 38.47
CA PRO A 110 -44.68 -36.74 38.85
C PRO A 110 -44.79 -36.55 40.37
N ALA A 111 -44.81 -35.29 40.82
CA ALA A 111 -45.13 -34.98 42.21
C ALA A 111 -46.59 -35.31 42.52
N ASP A 112 -46.86 -35.69 43.78
CA ASP A 112 -48.22 -35.90 44.27
C ASP A 112 -48.99 -34.58 44.31
N ALA A 113 -50.30 -34.62 44.06
CA ALA A 113 -51.16 -33.44 44.05
C ALA A 113 -51.20 -32.70 45.41
N ALA A 114 -50.92 -33.39 46.53
CA ALA A 114 -50.84 -32.76 47.85
C ALA A 114 -49.59 -31.90 48.05
N TYR A 115 -48.51 -32.20 47.33
CA TYR A 115 -47.24 -31.49 47.38
C TYR A 115 -46.67 -31.35 45.95
N PRO A 116 -47.35 -30.56 45.09
CA PRO A 116 -47.09 -30.52 43.66
C PRO A 116 -45.86 -29.69 43.31
N ASP A 117 -45.35 -29.94 42.11
CA ASP A 117 -44.46 -29.03 41.37
C ASP A 117 -45.32 -27.87 40.83
N THR A 118 -45.21 -26.66 41.40
CA THR A 118 -46.11 -25.53 41.06
C THR A 118 -45.57 -24.61 39.98
N ASN A 119 -44.25 -24.56 39.79
CA ASN A 119 -43.57 -23.64 38.88
C ASN A 119 -42.60 -24.35 37.92
N GLY A 120 -42.42 -25.67 38.03
CA GLY A 120 -41.56 -26.45 37.14
C GLY A 120 -40.06 -26.27 37.42
N GLY A 121 -39.74 -25.64 38.55
CA GLY A 121 -38.40 -25.24 38.95
C GLY A 121 -38.17 -25.28 40.46
N GLU A 122 -39.11 -25.76 41.29
CA GLU A 122 -38.96 -25.82 42.75
C GLU A 122 -37.75 -26.65 43.21
N LEU A 123 -37.29 -27.62 42.41
CA LEU A 123 -36.06 -28.36 42.73
C LEU A 123 -34.78 -27.62 42.32
N THR A 124 -34.86 -26.44 41.72
CA THR A 124 -33.73 -25.71 41.13
C THR A 124 -33.82 -24.18 41.31
N ASP A 125 -34.78 -23.69 42.10
CA ASP A 125 -35.09 -22.25 42.23
C ASP A 125 -34.22 -21.51 43.26
N GLY A 126 -33.39 -22.23 44.03
CA GLY A 126 -32.56 -21.64 45.08
C GLY A 126 -33.27 -21.37 46.40
N VAL A 127 -34.53 -21.79 46.54
CA VAL A 127 -35.36 -21.58 47.74
C VAL A 127 -35.37 -22.85 48.58
N HIS A 128 -34.44 -22.92 49.53
CA HIS A 128 -34.32 -24.08 50.42
C HIS A 128 -35.52 -24.28 51.36
N GLY A 129 -35.98 -25.52 51.46
CA GLY A 129 -36.99 -26.00 52.38
C GLY A 129 -36.54 -26.00 53.84
N THR A 130 -37.47 -25.62 54.71
CA THR A 130 -37.25 -25.62 56.18
C THR A 130 -37.48 -27.02 56.78
N ALA A 131 -37.16 -27.20 58.07
CA ALA A 131 -37.42 -28.44 58.82
C ALA A 131 -38.93 -28.78 59.02
N GLY A 132 -39.83 -28.08 58.34
CA GLY A 132 -41.27 -28.36 58.29
C GLY A 132 -41.82 -28.26 56.87
N TYR A 133 -43.05 -28.73 56.69
CA TYR A 133 -43.76 -28.66 55.41
C TYR A 133 -43.96 -27.21 54.95
N GLY A 134 -43.87 -27.00 53.64
CA GLY A 134 -43.93 -25.69 53.01
C GLY A 134 -43.82 -25.81 51.49
N PRO A 135 -43.96 -24.68 50.76
CA PRO A 135 -44.09 -24.68 49.30
C PRO A 135 -42.81 -25.07 48.54
N ALA A 136 -41.65 -25.08 49.19
CA ALA A 136 -40.40 -25.55 48.60
C ALA A 136 -40.35 -27.09 48.44
N TRP A 137 -41.15 -27.81 49.24
CA TRP A 137 -41.12 -29.27 49.23
C TRP A 137 -42.06 -29.83 48.17
N GLN A 138 -41.55 -30.74 47.35
CA GLN A 138 -42.38 -31.63 46.54
C GLN A 138 -42.46 -33.02 47.15
N GLY A 139 -43.59 -33.70 47.00
CA GLY A 139 -43.81 -34.99 47.64
C GLY A 139 -44.06 -36.13 46.66
N ARG A 140 -43.56 -37.31 46.99
CA ARG A 140 -43.96 -38.59 46.38
C ARG A 140 -44.29 -39.58 47.49
N ASN A 141 -45.34 -40.37 47.28
CA ASN A 141 -45.78 -41.37 48.24
C ASN A 141 -45.95 -42.72 47.55
N ASN A 142 -45.53 -43.79 48.24
CA ASN A 142 -45.71 -45.16 47.78
C ASN A 142 -45.11 -45.42 46.38
N VAL A 143 -43.86 -44.98 46.19
CA VAL A 143 -43.10 -45.11 44.94
C VAL A 143 -41.90 -46.02 45.17
N SER A 144 -41.57 -46.89 44.21
CA SER A 144 -40.50 -47.88 44.37
C SER A 144 -39.12 -47.36 43.99
N VAL A 145 -38.94 -46.81 42.78
CA VAL A 145 -37.70 -46.19 42.31
C VAL A 145 -38.07 -45.00 41.45
N TYR A 146 -37.41 -43.86 41.66
CA TYR A 146 -37.59 -42.69 40.82
C TYR A 146 -36.33 -41.83 40.78
N SER A 147 -36.34 -40.88 39.87
CA SER A 147 -35.21 -40.03 39.56
C SER A 147 -35.63 -38.65 39.07
N PHE A 148 -34.72 -37.70 39.27
CA PHE A 148 -34.78 -36.34 38.77
C PHE A 148 -33.59 -36.08 37.86
N THR A 149 -33.82 -35.57 36.67
CA THR A 149 -32.77 -35.16 35.73
C THR A 149 -32.83 -33.65 35.54
N VAL A 150 -31.80 -32.95 35.99
CA VAL A 150 -31.61 -31.50 35.82
C VAL A 150 -30.77 -31.25 34.57
N ASP A 151 -31.22 -30.34 33.69
CA ASP A 151 -30.43 -29.82 32.56
C ASP A 151 -29.79 -28.48 32.94
N LEU A 152 -28.46 -28.42 32.97
CA LEU A 152 -27.68 -27.22 33.29
C LEU A 152 -27.54 -26.25 32.11
N GLY A 153 -28.16 -26.56 30.96
CA GLY A 153 -28.11 -25.79 29.72
C GLY A 153 -26.84 -26.03 28.89
N ALA A 154 -25.68 -26.14 29.56
CA ALA A 154 -24.38 -26.31 28.94
C ALA A 154 -23.52 -27.38 29.65
N ASN A 155 -22.45 -27.84 29.01
CA ASN A 155 -21.44 -28.67 29.68
C ASN A 155 -20.67 -27.84 30.71
N ARG A 156 -20.81 -28.16 32.00
CA ARG A 156 -20.19 -27.45 33.12
C ARG A 156 -19.20 -28.36 33.87
N PRO A 157 -18.05 -27.85 34.34
CA PRO A 157 -17.14 -28.61 35.20
C PRO A 157 -17.74 -28.71 36.62
N ILE A 158 -18.11 -29.91 37.05
CA ILE A 158 -18.80 -30.21 38.31
C ILE A 158 -17.80 -30.68 39.37
N THR A 159 -17.81 -30.00 40.52
CA THR A 159 -17.05 -30.39 41.71
C THR A 159 -17.93 -30.88 42.86
N GLU A 160 -19.22 -30.53 42.85
CA GLU A 160 -20.18 -30.92 43.89
C GLU A 160 -21.60 -31.10 43.33
N ILE A 161 -22.33 -32.09 43.84
CA ILE A 161 -23.75 -32.31 43.58
C ILE A 161 -24.47 -32.50 44.92
N ASN A 162 -25.55 -31.76 45.14
CA ASN A 162 -26.34 -31.81 46.37
C ASN A 162 -27.81 -32.10 46.06
N SER A 163 -28.51 -32.74 47.00
CA SER A 163 -29.98 -32.74 47.03
C SER A 163 -30.45 -32.68 48.48
N SER A 164 -31.47 -31.86 48.75
CA SER A 164 -32.02 -31.64 50.08
C SER A 164 -33.34 -32.39 50.27
N TRP A 165 -33.59 -32.86 51.49
CA TRP A 165 -34.70 -33.76 51.78
C TRP A 165 -35.28 -33.47 53.16
N LEU A 166 -36.61 -33.45 53.27
CA LEU A 166 -37.28 -33.31 54.55
C LEU A 166 -37.32 -34.66 55.26
N GLN A 167 -36.99 -34.65 56.55
CA GLN A 167 -37.36 -35.72 57.47
C GLN A 167 -38.44 -35.19 58.43
N ALA A 168 -39.59 -35.85 58.47
CA ALA A 168 -40.64 -35.59 59.46
C ALA A 168 -41.14 -36.91 60.06
N ILE A 169 -40.60 -37.27 61.22
CA ILE A 169 -40.71 -38.63 61.79
C ILE A 169 -42.14 -38.97 62.21
N ASN A 170 -42.88 -37.99 62.72
CA ASN A 170 -44.26 -38.19 63.17
C ASN A 170 -45.29 -38.21 62.02
N ASP A 171 -44.88 -37.80 60.82
CA ASP A 171 -45.74 -37.61 59.65
C ASP A 171 -45.44 -38.60 58.52
N PHE A 172 -44.71 -39.67 58.83
CA PHE A 172 -44.31 -40.72 57.87
C PHE A 172 -43.52 -40.18 56.66
N THR A 173 -42.81 -39.06 56.80
CA THR A 173 -41.89 -38.55 55.78
C THR A 173 -40.48 -39.02 56.08
N VAL A 174 -39.93 -39.84 55.20
CA VAL A 174 -38.66 -40.51 55.38
C VAL A 174 -37.63 -40.00 54.37
N LEU A 175 -36.37 -40.11 54.78
CA LEU A 175 -35.24 -39.88 53.90
C LEU A 175 -35.01 -41.13 53.05
N PRO A 176 -34.59 -40.95 51.78
CA PRO A 176 -34.11 -42.05 50.96
C PRO A 176 -33.03 -42.88 51.68
N PRO A 177 -32.91 -44.20 51.45
CA PRO A 177 -31.83 -44.98 52.04
C PRO A 177 -30.46 -44.59 51.46
N SER A 178 -30.44 -44.22 50.19
CA SER A 178 -29.27 -43.73 49.45
C SER A 178 -29.71 -42.98 48.19
N ILE A 179 -28.78 -42.25 47.59
CA ILE A 179 -28.97 -41.58 46.30
C ILE A 179 -27.75 -41.87 45.42
N THR A 180 -28.02 -42.27 44.18
CA THR A 180 -27.03 -42.40 43.12
C THR A 180 -27.09 -41.18 42.22
N TYR A 181 -26.02 -40.41 42.17
CA TYR A 181 -25.85 -39.32 41.22
C TYR A 181 -25.18 -39.84 39.95
N LEU A 182 -25.83 -39.55 38.83
CA LEU A 182 -25.39 -39.84 37.48
C LEU A 182 -25.18 -38.54 36.71
N ILE A 183 -24.31 -38.54 35.71
CA ILE A 183 -23.99 -37.38 34.89
C ILE A 183 -24.01 -37.72 33.40
N SER A 184 -24.31 -36.74 32.56
CA SER A 184 -24.31 -36.89 31.10
C SER A 184 -23.97 -35.57 30.40
N THR A 185 -23.36 -35.65 29.22
CA THR A 185 -23.13 -34.49 28.33
C THR A 185 -24.17 -34.40 27.22
N ASP A 186 -24.85 -35.50 26.89
CA ASP A 186 -25.79 -35.63 25.76
C ASP A 186 -27.27 -35.79 26.21
N GLY A 187 -27.51 -36.04 27.49
CA GLY A 187 -28.84 -36.27 28.06
C GLY A 187 -29.40 -37.68 27.80
N ILE A 188 -28.61 -38.55 27.16
CA ILE A 188 -29.00 -39.91 26.76
C ILE A 188 -28.13 -40.93 27.50
N THR A 189 -26.81 -40.75 27.48
CA THR A 189 -25.83 -41.64 28.07
C THR A 189 -25.43 -41.12 29.44
N PHE A 190 -25.82 -41.85 30.50
CA PHE A 190 -25.52 -41.48 31.88
C PHE A 190 -24.40 -42.34 32.47
N HIS A 191 -23.45 -41.69 33.13
CA HIS A 191 -22.33 -42.31 33.82
C HIS A 191 -22.44 -42.09 35.33
N HIS A 192 -21.98 -43.06 36.12
CA HIS A 192 -21.96 -42.97 37.57
C HIS A 192 -21.01 -41.86 38.04
N ALA A 193 -21.54 -40.89 38.79
CA ALA A 193 -20.75 -39.83 39.43
C ALA A 193 -20.47 -40.15 40.90
N ALA A 194 -21.52 -40.46 41.68
CA ALA A 194 -21.37 -40.77 43.10
C ALA A 194 -22.54 -41.60 43.63
N TYR A 195 -22.27 -42.41 44.66
CA TYR A 195 -23.29 -43.10 45.45
C TYR A 195 -23.20 -42.62 46.89
N ILE A 196 -24.29 -42.06 47.40
CA ILE A 196 -24.36 -41.42 48.71
C ILE A 196 -25.34 -42.17 49.61
N ASP A 197 -24.80 -42.76 50.68
CA ASP A 197 -25.61 -43.34 51.76
C ASP A 197 -26.33 -42.25 52.56
N ARG A 198 -27.49 -42.59 53.14
CA ARG A 198 -28.23 -41.68 54.04
C ARG A 198 -27.31 -41.10 55.14
N PRO A 199 -27.26 -39.76 55.29
CA PRO A 199 -26.51 -39.11 56.36
C PRO A 199 -26.96 -39.53 57.76
N ALA A 200 -26.07 -39.36 58.75
CA ALA A 200 -26.44 -39.52 60.15
C ALA A 200 -27.41 -38.41 60.58
N VAL A 201 -28.50 -38.78 61.23
CA VAL A 201 -29.65 -37.90 61.48
C VAL A 201 -30.12 -38.01 62.92
N SER A 202 -30.61 -36.90 63.48
CA SER A 202 -31.28 -36.89 64.79
C SER A 202 -32.68 -37.52 64.71
N SER A 203 -33.34 -37.72 65.86
CA SER A 203 -34.75 -38.12 65.94
C SER A 203 -35.74 -36.94 65.87
N ALA A 204 -35.27 -35.76 65.45
CA ALA A 204 -36.11 -34.57 65.26
C ALA A 204 -36.43 -34.34 63.78
N ASN A 205 -37.47 -33.56 63.50
CA ASN A 205 -37.72 -33.07 62.15
C ASN A 205 -36.56 -32.17 61.71
N GLN A 206 -36.04 -32.39 60.50
CA GLN A 206 -34.88 -31.69 59.99
C GLN A 206 -34.80 -31.75 58.46
N THR A 207 -34.10 -30.79 57.87
CA THR A 207 -33.67 -30.85 56.47
C THR A 207 -32.33 -31.57 56.39
N VAL A 208 -32.20 -32.52 55.46
CA VAL A 208 -31.00 -33.33 55.29
C VAL A 208 -30.53 -33.25 53.85
N THR A 209 -29.25 -32.88 53.67
CA THR A 209 -28.63 -32.78 52.34
C THR A 209 -27.73 -33.97 52.09
N TYR A 210 -27.91 -34.61 50.93
CA TYR A 210 -27.03 -35.65 50.40
C TYR A 210 -25.98 -34.97 49.53
N ARG A 211 -24.73 -34.94 49.99
CA ARG A 211 -23.66 -34.22 49.29
C ARG A 211 -22.69 -35.19 48.61
N ALA A 212 -22.43 -34.98 47.33
CA ALA A 212 -21.33 -35.58 46.61
C ALA A 212 -20.31 -34.48 46.31
N ILE A 213 -19.15 -34.48 47.00
CA ILE A 213 -18.10 -33.48 46.80
C ILE A 213 -16.83 -34.10 46.21
N SER A 214 -15.88 -33.25 45.81
CA SER A 214 -14.62 -33.66 45.17
C SER A 214 -14.82 -34.40 43.86
N LEU A 215 -15.89 -34.06 43.13
CA LEU A 215 -16.08 -34.49 41.76
C LEU A 215 -15.06 -33.78 40.87
N ASN A 216 -14.61 -34.45 39.82
CA ASN A 216 -13.73 -33.86 38.81
C ASN A 216 -14.21 -34.32 37.43
N THR A 217 -15.34 -33.77 37.03
CA THR A 217 -16.04 -34.20 35.83
C THR A 217 -16.68 -33.02 35.13
N THR A 218 -17.09 -33.21 33.87
CA THR A 218 -17.83 -32.23 33.09
C THR A 218 -19.16 -32.85 32.68
N ALA A 219 -20.26 -32.14 32.92
CA ALA A 219 -21.60 -32.63 32.62
C ALA A 219 -22.54 -31.48 32.26
N ARG A 220 -23.53 -31.76 31.40
CA ARG A 220 -24.69 -30.89 31.17
C ARG A 220 -25.89 -31.35 31.96
N TYR A 221 -26.08 -32.66 32.12
CA TYR A 221 -27.20 -33.23 32.83
C TYR A 221 -26.73 -33.92 34.09
N ILE A 222 -27.45 -33.70 35.18
CA ILE A 222 -27.27 -34.43 36.44
C ILE A 222 -28.56 -35.16 36.75
N LYS A 223 -28.44 -36.45 37.06
CA LYS A 223 -29.56 -37.29 37.42
C LYS A 223 -29.38 -37.84 38.84
N ALA A 224 -30.31 -37.50 39.73
CA ALA A 224 -30.40 -38.09 41.07
C ALA A 224 -31.38 -39.27 41.00
N GLU A 225 -30.87 -40.49 41.17
CA GLU A 225 -31.65 -41.73 41.16
C GLU A 225 -31.67 -42.35 42.55
N LEU A 226 -32.86 -42.75 43.01
CA LEU A 226 -33.03 -43.26 44.37
C LEU A 226 -34.14 -44.32 44.47
N ASP A 227 -33.99 -45.18 45.47
CA ASP A 227 -35.07 -46.05 45.92
C ASP A 227 -36.10 -45.19 46.67
N GLY A 228 -37.34 -45.27 46.24
CA GLY A 228 -38.46 -44.65 46.91
C GLY A 228 -38.87 -45.39 48.18
N SER A 229 -40.04 -45.05 48.69
CA SER A 229 -40.55 -45.59 49.94
C SER A 229 -42.04 -45.89 49.82
N ASN A 230 -42.52 -46.80 50.66
CA ASN A 230 -43.95 -47.06 50.85
C ASN A 230 -44.64 -45.92 51.64
N VAL A 231 -43.90 -44.89 52.02
CA VAL A 231 -44.37 -43.66 52.68
C VAL A 231 -43.80 -42.42 51.97
N TRP A 232 -44.02 -41.23 52.52
CA TRP A 232 -43.63 -39.97 51.88
C TRP A 232 -42.11 -39.78 51.77
N THR A 233 -41.67 -39.33 50.61
CA THR A 233 -40.35 -38.75 50.38
C THR A 233 -40.52 -37.34 49.83
N MET A 234 -39.77 -36.40 50.40
CA MET A 234 -39.94 -34.96 50.16
C MET A 234 -38.60 -34.33 49.75
N PRO A 235 -38.23 -34.33 48.46
CA PRO A 235 -37.06 -33.62 47.98
C PRO A 235 -37.28 -32.11 47.84
N ASP A 236 -36.18 -31.40 47.97
CA ASP A 236 -35.99 -29.99 47.68
C ASP A 236 -34.54 -29.75 47.22
N GLU A 237 -34.36 -28.71 46.42
CA GLU A 237 -33.13 -28.22 45.80
C GLU A 237 -32.06 -29.27 45.45
N ILE A 238 -32.00 -29.61 44.15
CA ILE A 238 -30.94 -30.37 43.51
C ILE A 238 -29.94 -29.39 42.90
N GLU A 239 -28.73 -29.36 43.46
CA GLU A 239 -27.70 -28.42 43.07
C GLU A 239 -26.53 -29.10 42.38
N ALA A 240 -25.95 -28.37 41.43
CA ALA A 240 -24.72 -28.72 40.75
C ALA A 240 -23.75 -27.57 40.95
N ARG A 241 -22.55 -27.82 41.45
CA ARG A 241 -21.60 -26.75 41.79
C ARG A 241 -20.23 -26.98 41.17
N GLY A 242 -19.51 -25.93 40.82
CA GLY A 242 -18.13 -26.01 40.32
C GLY A 242 -17.32 -24.72 40.34
N THR A 243 -16.17 -24.71 39.65
CA THR A 243 -15.13 -23.67 39.77
C THR A 243 -15.20 -22.55 38.73
N GLN A 244 -16.01 -22.68 37.67
CA GLN A 244 -16.11 -21.67 36.62
C GLN A 244 -17.26 -20.69 36.90
N PRO A 245 -17.09 -19.36 36.71
CA PRO A 245 -18.19 -18.42 36.76
C PRO A 245 -19.25 -18.70 35.68
N ILE A 246 -20.49 -18.26 35.96
CA ILE A 246 -21.68 -18.46 35.11
C ILE A 246 -21.67 -17.46 33.93
N GLY A 247 -20.63 -17.50 33.08
CA GLY A 247 -20.53 -16.65 31.89
C GLY A 247 -19.23 -16.83 31.09
N LEU A 248 -19.26 -16.43 29.81
CA LEU A 248 -18.07 -16.39 28.95
C LEU A 248 -17.06 -15.36 29.44
N ASP A 249 -15.77 -15.70 29.36
CA ASP A 249 -14.69 -14.77 29.65
C ASP A 249 -14.71 -13.58 28.68
N THR A 250 -14.40 -12.39 29.21
CA THR A 250 -14.24 -11.18 28.40
C THR A 250 -13.09 -11.34 27.41
N PRO A 251 -13.27 -11.06 26.10
CA PRO A 251 -12.18 -11.07 25.13
C PRO A 251 -11.04 -10.13 25.54
N THR A 252 -9.79 -10.61 25.46
CA THR A 252 -8.58 -9.86 25.82
C THR A 252 -7.65 -9.66 24.62
N GLY A 253 -6.66 -8.77 24.75
CA GLY A 253 -5.67 -8.52 23.70
C GLY A 253 -6.25 -7.90 22.43
N VAL A 254 -7.37 -7.18 22.52
CA VAL A 254 -8.01 -6.55 21.37
C VAL A 254 -7.11 -5.47 20.79
N THR A 255 -6.79 -5.60 19.51
CA THR A 255 -6.02 -4.64 18.72
C THR A 255 -6.84 -4.15 17.55
N ALA A 256 -6.63 -2.88 17.16
CA ALA A 256 -7.23 -2.28 15.99
C ALA A 256 -6.13 -1.57 15.19
N ARG A 257 -5.96 -1.93 13.92
CA ARG A 257 -4.98 -1.31 13.02
C ARG A 257 -5.67 -0.80 11.76
N ALA A 258 -5.58 0.49 11.50
CA ALA A 258 -6.02 1.03 10.23
C ALA A 258 -5.12 0.53 9.08
N GLU A 259 -5.74 0.21 7.95
CA GLU A 259 -5.08 -0.18 6.72
C GLU A 259 -5.68 0.66 5.58
N GLY A 260 -5.09 1.83 5.36
CA GLY A 260 -5.63 2.81 4.43
C GLY A 260 -6.88 3.53 4.95
N PRO A 261 -7.64 4.15 4.03
CA PRO A 261 -8.69 5.10 4.40
C PRO A 261 -10.04 4.48 4.76
N GLN A 262 -10.29 3.19 4.44
CA GLN A 262 -11.60 2.56 4.66
C GLN A 262 -11.54 1.23 5.40
N THR A 263 -10.36 0.80 5.88
CA THR A 263 -10.20 -0.55 6.44
C THR A 263 -9.55 -0.48 7.81
N VAL A 264 -10.08 -1.26 8.75
CA VAL A 264 -9.44 -1.54 10.04
C VAL A 264 -9.40 -3.04 10.26
N HIS A 265 -8.20 -3.56 10.54
CA HIS A 265 -7.99 -4.94 10.96
C HIS A 265 -8.09 -5.04 12.49
N LEU A 266 -8.97 -5.92 12.96
CA LEU A 266 -9.16 -6.27 14.35
C LEU A 266 -8.60 -7.67 14.61
N ALA A 267 -7.96 -7.84 15.76
CA ALA A 267 -7.52 -9.14 16.27
C ALA A 267 -7.60 -9.18 17.79
N TRP A 268 -7.89 -10.35 18.37
CA TRP A 268 -7.99 -10.58 19.81
C TRP A 268 -7.56 -12.00 20.18
N ALA A 269 -7.54 -12.32 21.48
CA ALA A 269 -7.30 -13.68 21.96
C ALA A 269 -8.59 -14.53 21.88
N GLU A 270 -8.47 -15.79 21.45
CA GLU A 270 -9.61 -16.71 21.41
C GLU A 270 -10.20 -16.93 22.81
N VAL A 271 -11.54 -16.93 22.91
CA VAL A 271 -12.27 -17.15 24.16
C VAL A 271 -12.76 -18.60 24.21
N PRO A 272 -12.31 -19.41 25.18
CA PRO A 272 -12.78 -20.79 25.36
C PRO A 272 -14.30 -20.87 25.54
N GLY A 273 -14.95 -21.78 24.82
CA GLY A 273 -16.40 -21.96 24.88
C GLY A 273 -17.22 -21.01 23.99
N ALA A 274 -16.58 -20.02 23.35
CA ALA A 274 -17.28 -19.15 22.40
C ALA A 274 -17.68 -19.89 21.12
N ALA A 275 -18.89 -19.65 20.63
CA ALA A 275 -19.37 -20.01 19.30
C ALA A 275 -19.14 -18.89 18.26
N GLY A 276 -18.87 -17.66 18.71
CA GLY A 276 -18.47 -16.53 17.89
C GLY A 276 -18.38 -15.23 18.69
N TYR A 277 -18.34 -14.10 17.96
CA TYR A 277 -18.13 -12.78 18.55
C TYR A 277 -19.07 -11.72 17.97
N TYR A 278 -19.44 -10.75 18.81
CA TYR A 278 -20.02 -9.49 18.38
C TYR A 278 -18.93 -8.42 18.30
N ILE A 279 -18.84 -7.78 17.15
CA ILE A 279 -17.93 -6.66 16.90
C ILE A 279 -18.73 -5.38 17.09
N HIS A 280 -18.33 -4.58 18.07
CA HIS A 280 -18.95 -3.29 18.37
C HIS A 280 -18.04 -2.18 17.84
N ARG A 281 -18.60 -1.28 17.03
CA ARG A 281 -17.93 -0.07 16.54
C ARG A 281 -18.74 1.12 17.00
N ASN A 282 -18.12 2.02 17.77
CA ASN A 282 -18.78 3.20 18.34
C ASN A 282 -20.10 2.82 19.06
N GLU A 283 -20.02 1.81 19.93
CA GLU A 283 -21.13 1.30 20.76
C GLU A 283 -22.25 0.57 20.00
N GLN A 284 -22.16 0.44 18.68
CA GLN A 284 -23.12 -0.30 17.85
C GLN A 284 -22.53 -1.62 17.37
N VAL A 285 -23.33 -2.69 17.39
CA VAL A 285 -22.93 -3.97 16.80
C VAL A 285 -22.88 -3.83 15.28
N VAL A 286 -21.68 -3.94 14.69
CA VAL A 286 -21.49 -3.90 13.23
C VAL A 286 -21.39 -5.29 12.60
N LYS A 287 -21.04 -6.30 13.40
CA LYS A 287 -20.94 -7.68 12.93
C LYS A 287 -21.18 -8.69 14.05
N LYS A 288 -21.94 -9.74 13.75
CA LYS A 288 -21.90 -11.03 14.45
C LYS A 288 -21.09 -11.99 13.59
N THR A 289 -19.98 -12.52 14.10
CA THR A 289 -19.18 -13.53 13.40
C THR A 289 -19.80 -14.92 13.56
N ILE A 290 -19.35 -15.90 12.78
CA ILE A 290 -19.69 -17.31 12.96
C ILE A 290 -18.37 -18.06 13.14
N GLY A 291 -18.26 -18.88 14.18
CA GLY A 291 -17.04 -19.62 14.51
C GLY A 291 -16.06 -18.83 15.39
N THR A 292 -14.99 -19.49 15.80
CA THR A 292 -14.10 -19.02 16.88
C THR A 292 -12.90 -18.20 16.42
N TRP A 293 -12.78 -17.94 15.10
CA TRP A 293 -11.64 -17.21 14.55
C TRP A 293 -11.53 -15.78 15.12
N PRO A 294 -10.43 -15.43 15.81
CA PRO A 294 -10.39 -14.22 16.63
C PRO A 294 -9.84 -13.00 15.85
N ALA A 295 -10.37 -12.78 14.64
CA ALA A 295 -10.03 -11.62 13.83
C ALA A 295 -11.18 -11.20 12.92
N TYR A 296 -11.23 -9.90 12.60
CA TYR A 296 -12.22 -9.32 11.70
C TYR A 296 -11.61 -8.15 10.92
N ILE A 297 -12.04 -7.98 9.68
CA ILE A 297 -11.66 -6.83 8.85
C ILE A 297 -12.91 -5.98 8.68
N ASP A 298 -12.91 -4.81 9.30
CA ASP A 298 -13.95 -3.82 9.11
C ASP A 298 -13.61 -2.96 7.89
N ARG A 299 -14.56 -2.81 6.97
CA ARG A 299 -14.41 -2.15 5.67
C ARG A 299 -15.48 -1.06 5.52
N GLN A 300 -15.35 -0.25 4.47
CA GLN A 300 -16.29 0.84 4.17
C GLN A 300 -16.33 1.89 5.29
N LEU A 301 -15.17 2.14 5.90
CA LEU A 301 -14.98 3.22 6.86
C LEU A 301 -14.74 4.55 6.15
N GLU A 302 -14.95 5.64 6.89
CA GLU A 302 -14.60 7.00 6.48
C GLU A 302 -13.13 7.29 6.81
N GLY A 303 -12.47 8.06 5.95
CA GLY A 303 -11.08 8.47 6.15
C GLY A 303 -10.93 9.50 7.28
N VAL A 304 -9.72 9.60 7.85
CA VAL A 304 -9.40 10.53 8.96
C VAL A 304 -10.39 10.41 10.15
N THR A 305 -10.97 9.22 10.34
CA THR A 305 -12.00 8.99 11.35
C THR A 305 -11.47 8.01 12.39
N THR A 306 -11.53 8.41 13.66
CA THR A 306 -11.18 7.51 14.78
C THR A 306 -12.38 6.66 15.14
N TYR A 307 -12.21 5.35 15.00
CA TYR A 307 -13.19 4.34 15.40
C TYR A 307 -12.80 3.70 16.72
N ARG A 308 -13.81 3.43 17.57
CA ARG A 308 -13.65 2.74 18.85
C ARG A 308 -14.26 1.35 18.74
N TYR A 309 -13.48 0.32 19.02
CA TYR A 309 -13.87 -1.08 18.91
C TYR A 309 -13.88 -1.78 20.26
N GLN A 310 -14.92 -2.58 20.48
CA GLN A 310 -15.02 -3.55 21.58
C GLN A 310 -15.57 -4.86 21.06
N ILE A 311 -15.21 -5.95 21.71
CA ILE A 311 -15.59 -7.31 21.31
C ILE A 311 -16.30 -7.98 22.50
N SER A 312 -17.41 -8.67 22.25
CA SER A 312 -17.96 -9.65 23.19
C SER A 312 -18.05 -11.02 22.53
N ALA A 313 -17.81 -12.08 23.29
CA ALA A 313 -17.99 -13.45 22.85
C ALA A 313 -19.45 -13.89 23.09
N TYR A 314 -19.93 -14.82 22.29
CA TYR A 314 -21.19 -15.53 22.55
C TYR A 314 -21.01 -17.04 22.38
N ASP A 315 -21.76 -17.86 23.11
CA ASP A 315 -21.67 -19.33 23.05
C ASP A 315 -22.86 -19.95 22.30
N ALA A 316 -22.92 -21.29 22.26
CA ALA A 316 -23.99 -22.01 21.58
C ALA A 316 -25.36 -21.82 22.26
N ASP A 317 -25.36 -21.51 23.56
CA ASP A 317 -26.55 -21.35 24.38
C ASP A 317 -27.07 -19.90 24.35
N GLY A 318 -26.27 -18.98 23.80
CA GLY A 318 -26.61 -17.57 23.58
C GLY A 318 -26.15 -16.64 24.70
N ASP A 319 -25.38 -17.15 25.67
CA ASP A 319 -24.76 -16.32 26.71
C ASP A 319 -23.75 -15.38 26.06
N ILE A 320 -23.63 -14.17 26.59
CA ILE A 320 -22.74 -13.12 26.04
C ILE A 320 -21.75 -12.68 27.13
N SER A 321 -20.47 -12.64 26.80
CA SER A 321 -19.44 -12.12 27.71
C SER A 321 -19.60 -10.62 27.96
N PRO A 322 -18.99 -10.05 29.02
CA PRO A 322 -18.76 -8.61 29.08
C PRO A 322 -17.96 -8.11 27.86
N LEU A 323 -18.08 -6.81 27.57
CA LEU A 323 -17.31 -6.16 26.50
C LEU A 323 -15.82 -6.09 26.85
N SER A 324 -14.96 -6.29 25.85
CA SER A 324 -13.52 -6.07 25.97
C SER A 324 -13.16 -4.63 26.32
N ALA A 325 -11.87 -4.43 26.66
CA ALA A 325 -11.28 -3.10 26.63
C ALA A 325 -11.42 -2.46 25.23
N ILE A 326 -11.52 -1.12 25.19
CA ILE A 326 -11.65 -0.36 23.93
C ILE A 326 -10.30 -0.37 23.20
N ALA A 327 -10.32 -0.78 21.93
CA ALA A 327 -9.24 -0.55 20.98
C ALA A 327 -9.65 0.58 20.03
N THR A 328 -8.70 1.42 19.61
CA THR A 328 -8.99 2.54 18.68
C THR A 328 -8.06 2.50 17.48
N ALA A 329 -8.60 2.82 16.32
CA ALA A 329 -7.82 3.05 15.11
C ALA A 329 -8.33 4.29 14.38
N THR A 330 -7.42 5.08 13.84
CA THR A 330 -7.73 6.23 12.97
C THR A 330 -7.38 5.86 11.55
N THR A 331 -8.37 5.85 10.66
CA THR A 331 -8.17 5.59 9.24
C THR A 331 -7.31 6.67 8.60
N GLU A 332 -6.61 6.30 7.52
CA GLU A 332 -5.83 7.25 6.74
C GLU A 332 -6.74 8.24 5.99
N PRO A 333 -6.21 9.38 5.50
CA PRO A 333 -6.97 10.27 4.64
C PRO A 333 -7.44 9.58 3.37
N ALA A 334 -8.73 9.71 3.07
CA ALA A 334 -9.26 9.36 1.77
C ALA A 334 -8.61 10.26 0.69
N PRO A 335 -8.27 9.74 -0.49
CA PRO A 335 -7.83 10.56 -1.60
C PRO A 335 -8.86 11.64 -1.92
N ALA A 336 -8.40 12.86 -2.21
CA ALA A 336 -9.29 13.94 -2.58
C ALA A 336 -9.86 13.72 -3.99
N ALA A 337 -11.16 13.42 -4.10
CA ALA A 337 -11.85 13.05 -5.34
C ALA A 337 -13.07 13.95 -5.65
N PRO A 338 -12.87 15.14 -6.26
CA PRO A 338 -13.91 16.15 -6.33
C PRO A 338 -14.62 16.22 -7.68
N VAL A 339 -14.04 15.64 -8.76
CA VAL A 339 -14.66 15.70 -10.10
C VAL A 339 -15.40 14.39 -10.35
N ASN A 340 -16.73 14.43 -10.24
CA ASN A 340 -17.58 13.33 -10.68
C ASN A 340 -17.71 13.38 -12.22
N TYR A 341 -17.12 12.40 -12.89
CA TYR A 341 -17.17 12.19 -14.34
C TYR A 341 -18.48 11.57 -14.81
N ALA A 342 -19.25 10.96 -13.92
CA ALA A 342 -20.54 10.34 -14.24
C ALA A 342 -21.68 11.36 -14.29
N ARG A 343 -21.48 12.59 -13.77
CA ARG A 343 -22.47 13.66 -13.85
C ARG A 343 -22.59 14.21 -15.27
N CYS A 344 -23.72 13.94 -15.90
CA CYS A 344 -24.06 14.53 -17.19
C CYS A 344 -25.37 15.27 -17.09
N ALA A 345 -25.35 16.44 -16.45
CA ALA A 345 -26.39 17.42 -16.71
C ALA A 345 -26.35 17.76 -18.21
N ALA A 346 -27.51 17.83 -18.86
CA ALA A 346 -27.70 18.26 -20.25
C ALA A 346 -27.26 19.72 -20.53
N ALA A 347 -26.36 20.30 -19.73
CA ALA A 347 -26.00 21.71 -19.69
C ALA A 347 -25.14 22.18 -20.87
N ASP A 348 -24.58 21.26 -21.68
CA ASP A 348 -23.62 21.59 -22.75
C ASP A 348 -23.86 20.85 -24.08
N GLY A 349 -25.03 20.21 -24.26
CA GLY A 349 -25.49 19.74 -25.58
C GLY A 349 -24.63 18.65 -26.25
N LYS A 350 -23.77 17.96 -25.49
CA LYS A 350 -23.09 16.72 -25.91
C LYS A 350 -23.80 15.51 -25.27
N PRO A 351 -23.81 14.33 -25.92
CA PRO A 351 -24.39 13.12 -25.33
C PRO A 351 -23.47 12.70 -24.17
N GLY A 352 -23.82 13.15 -22.97
CA GLY A 352 -23.13 12.84 -21.74
C GLY A 352 -23.37 11.39 -21.30
N CYS A 353 -22.45 10.88 -20.48
CA CYS A 353 -22.31 9.53 -19.98
C CYS A 353 -23.60 8.70 -19.98
N THR A 354 -23.73 7.82 -20.98
CA THR A 354 -24.82 6.84 -21.07
C THR A 354 -24.48 5.64 -20.22
N TYR A 355 -25.48 4.97 -19.67
CA TYR A 355 -25.28 3.67 -19.07
C TYR A 355 -26.14 2.61 -19.78
N THR A 356 -25.74 1.35 -19.61
CA THR A 356 -26.54 0.19 -20.02
C THR A 356 -26.71 -0.73 -18.83
N ALA A 357 -27.87 -1.36 -18.72
CA ALA A 357 -28.11 -2.39 -17.72
C ALA A 357 -28.26 -3.75 -18.41
N SER A 358 -27.65 -4.80 -17.85
CA SER A 358 -27.78 -6.16 -18.40
C SER A 358 -29.18 -6.74 -18.21
N ILE A 359 -29.94 -6.19 -17.26
CA ILE A 359 -31.35 -6.49 -17.01
C ILE A 359 -32.09 -5.16 -16.92
N PRO A 360 -33.20 -4.94 -17.64
CA PRO A 360 -34.00 -3.72 -17.55
C PRO A 360 -34.54 -3.47 -16.13
N ALA A 361 -34.85 -2.21 -15.82
CA ALA A 361 -35.57 -1.87 -14.60
C ALA A 361 -37.02 -2.40 -14.65
N ASP A 362 -37.58 -2.71 -13.48
CA ASP A 362 -38.98 -3.11 -13.36
C ASP A 362 -39.92 -1.94 -13.68
N ALA A 363 -41.08 -2.23 -14.26
CA ALA A 363 -42.06 -1.20 -14.63
C ALA A 363 -42.60 -0.40 -13.44
N ALA A 364 -42.57 -0.94 -12.21
CA ALA A 364 -42.97 -0.24 -11.00
C ALA A 364 -41.94 0.81 -10.54
N TYR A 365 -40.66 0.59 -10.86
CA TYR A 365 -39.54 1.49 -10.54
C TYR A 365 -38.63 1.63 -11.77
N PRO A 366 -39.14 2.26 -12.85
CA PRO A 366 -38.49 2.26 -14.14
C PRO A 366 -37.34 3.27 -14.22
N ASP A 367 -36.47 3.06 -15.20
CA ASP A 367 -35.51 4.04 -15.69
C ASP A 367 -36.27 5.11 -16.51
N THR A 368 -36.70 6.20 -15.87
CA THR A 368 -37.65 7.15 -16.48
C THR A 368 -37.05 8.07 -17.54
N ASN A 369 -35.75 8.37 -17.47
CA ASN A 369 -35.06 9.32 -18.34
C ASN A 369 -33.82 8.72 -19.01
N GLY A 370 -33.51 7.43 -18.79
CA GLY A 370 -32.31 6.80 -19.33
C GLY A 370 -31.02 7.32 -18.67
N GLY A 371 -31.15 7.97 -17.51
CA GLY A 371 -30.11 8.76 -16.86
C GLY A 371 -30.13 8.65 -15.34
N GLU A 372 -31.05 7.91 -14.73
CA GLU A 372 -31.26 7.84 -13.28
C GLU A 372 -30.05 7.33 -12.49
N LEU A 373 -29.06 6.69 -13.14
CA LEU A 373 -27.79 6.33 -12.49
C LEU A 373 -26.66 7.33 -12.74
N THR A 374 -26.90 8.40 -13.50
CA THR A 374 -25.87 9.35 -13.98
C THR A 374 -26.36 10.81 -14.03
N ASP A 375 -27.56 11.09 -13.52
CA ASP A 375 -28.19 12.42 -13.57
C ASP A 375 -27.76 13.32 -12.39
N GLY A 376 -27.09 12.76 -11.38
CA GLY A 376 -26.62 13.46 -10.19
C GLY A 376 -27.72 13.77 -9.17
N VAL A 377 -28.93 13.24 -9.35
CA VAL A 377 -30.08 13.40 -8.45
C VAL A 377 -30.11 12.23 -7.46
N HIS A 378 -29.55 12.44 -6.27
CA HIS A 378 -29.46 11.36 -5.29
C HIS A 378 -30.79 11.00 -4.63
N GLY A 379 -31.04 9.70 -4.51
CA GLY A 379 -32.15 9.11 -3.80
C GLY A 379 -32.12 9.34 -2.29
N THR A 380 -33.31 9.57 -1.73
CA THR A 380 -33.50 9.71 -0.28
C THR A 380 -33.71 8.35 0.40
N ALA A 381 -33.77 8.33 1.74
CA ALA A 381 -34.07 7.12 2.53
C ALA A 381 -35.52 6.57 2.33
N GLY A 382 -36.28 7.09 1.37
CA GLY A 382 -37.59 6.58 0.98
C GLY A 382 -37.73 6.49 -0.54
N TYR A 383 -38.79 5.82 -1.00
CA TYR A 383 -39.10 5.67 -2.42
C TYR A 383 -39.36 7.02 -3.09
N GLY A 384 -38.85 7.16 -4.32
CA GLY A 384 -38.92 8.37 -5.11
C GLY A 384 -38.38 8.13 -6.52
N PRO A 385 -38.50 9.12 -7.42
CA PRO A 385 -38.20 8.96 -8.84
C PRO A 385 -36.71 8.78 -9.16
N ALA A 386 -35.80 9.05 -8.22
CA ALA A 386 -34.37 8.77 -8.39
C ALA A 386 -34.04 7.27 -8.35
N TRP A 387 -34.91 6.46 -7.71
CA TRP A 387 -34.67 5.04 -7.56
C TRP A 387 -35.21 4.26 -8.76
N GLN A 388 -34.38 3.37 -9.31
CA GLN A 388 -34.84 2.30 -10.19
C GLN A 388 -34.72 0.95 -9.51
N GLY A 389 -35.55 -0.03 -9.87
CA GLY A 389 -35.68 -1.28 -9.12
C GLY A 389 -35.56 -2.55 -9.96
N ARG A 390 -35.01 -3.60 -9.34
CA ARG A 390 -35.04 -4.98 -9.85
C ARG A 390 -35.49 -5.93 -8.75
N ASN A 391 -36.38 -6.85 -9.09
CA ASN A 391 -36.91 -7.85 -8.17
C ASN A 391 -36.77 -9.26 -8.75
N ASN A 392 -36.38 -10.21 -7.92
CA ASN A 392 -36.27 -11.62 -8.29
C ASN A 392 -35.42 -11.86 -9.55
N VAL A 393 -34.23 -11.25 -9.57
CA VAL A 393 -33.27 -11.30 -10.68
C VAL A 393 -32.04 -12.12 -10.31
N SER A 394 -31.43 -12.76 -11.30
CA SER A 394 -30.09 -13.33 -11.19
C SER A 394 -29.01 -12.24 -11.22
N VAL A 395 -27.73 -12.63 -11.31
CA VAL A 395 -26.59 -11.70 -11.50
C VAL A 395 -26.92 -10.68 -12.59
N TYR A 396 -26.65 -9.40 -12.29
CA TYR A 396 -26.86 -8.29 -13.23
C TYR A 396 -25.80 -7.21 -13.04
N SER A 397 -25.74 -6.29 -14.00
CA SER A 397 -24.74 -5.24 -14.00
C SER A 397 -25.20 -3.97 -14.67
N PHE A 398 -24.52 -2.89 -14.33
CA PHE A 398 -24.65 -1.57 -14.94
C PHE A 398 -23.30 -1.18 -15.51
N THR A 399 -23.26 -0.77 -16.78
CA THR A 399 -22.04 -0.27 -17.43
C THR A 399 -22.24 1.19 -17.80
N VAL A 400 -21.49 2.08 -17.14
CA VAL A 400 -21.45 3.52 -17.41
C VAL A 400 -20.32 3.81 -18.40
N ASP A 401 -20.62 4.50 -19.50
CA ASP A 401 -19.62 5.05 -20.43
C ASP A 401 -19.31 6.49 -20.05
N LEU A 402 -18.07 6.80 -19.70
CA LEU A 402 -17.61 8.15 -19.33
C LEU A 402 -17.33 9.07 -20.53
N GLY A 403 -17.56 8.58 -21.75
CA GLY A 403 -17.35 9.26 -23.03
C GLY A 403 -15.89 9.32 -23.50
N ALA A 404 -14.93 9.17 -22.58
CA ALA A 404 -13.49 9.16 -22.86
C ALA A 404 -12.73 8.40 -21.76
N ASN A 405 -11.48 8.02 -22.02
CA ASN A 405 -10.59 7.48 -21.01
C ASN A 405 -10.28 8.55 -19.96
N ARG A 406 -10.59 8.28 -18.68
CA ARG A 406 -10.43 9.19 -17.56
C ARG A 406 -9.72 8.50 -16.37
N PRO A 407 -8.90 9.22 -15.61
CA PRO A 407 -8.20 8.68 -14.44
C PRO A 407 -9.17 8.59 -13.26
N ILE A 408 -9.41 7.39 -12.75
CA ILE A 408 -10.39 7.10 -11.71
C ILE A 408 -9.67 6.91 -10.37
N THR A 409 -10.09 7.68 -9.37
CA THR A 409 -9.62 7.59 -7.98
C THR A 409 -10.68 7.05 -7.03
N GLU A 410 -11.95 7.19 -7.39
CA GLU A 410 -13.09 6.68 -6.60
C GLU A 410 -14.23 6.23 -7.52
N ILE A 411 -14.90 5.12 -7.16
CA ILE A 411 -16.15 4.67 -7.78
C ILE A 411 -17.17 4.47 -6.67
N ASN A 412 -18.35 5.07 -6.82
CA ASN A 412 -19.45 4.98 -5.85
C ASN A 412 -20.71 4.43 -6.52
N SER A 413 -21.53 3.72 -5.77
CA SER A 413 -22.92 3.44 -6.15
C SER A 413 -23.82 3.55 -4.93
N SER A 414 -24.99 4.17 -5.08
CA SER A 414 -25.93 4.40 -3.99
C SER A 414 -27.10 3.42 -4.05
N TRP A 415 -27.57 2.99 -2.89
CA TRP A 415 -28.56 1.93 -2.77
C TRP A 415 -29.54 2.23 -1.65
N LEU A 416 -30.82 1.99 -1.89
CA LEU A 416 -31.83 2.10 -0.86
C LEU A 416 -31.88 0.81 -0.04
N GLN A 417 -31.91 0.97 1.29
CA GLN A 417 -32.39 -0.05 2.20
C GLN A 417 -33.76 0.37 2.72
N ALA A 418 -34.77 -0.49 2.52
CA ALA A 418 -36.09 -0.31 3.11
C ALA A 418 -36.59 -1.65 3.67
N ILE A 419 -36.42 -1.83 4.99
CA ILE A 419 -36.53 -3.15 5.64
C ILE A 419 -37.96 -3.68 5.63
N ASN A 420 -38.95 -2.82 5.84
CA ASN A 420 -40.35 -3.21 5.88
C ASN A 420 -40.95 -3.48 4.49
N ASP A 421 -40.23 -3.09 3.43
CA ASP A 421 -40.70 -3.13 2.04
C ASP A 421 -39.89 -4.12 1.19
N PHE A 422 -39.23 -5.09 1.84
CA PHE A 422 -38.42 -6.14 1.20
C PHE A 422 -37.36 -5.59 0.23
N THR A 423 -36.84 -4.39 0.47
CA THR A 423 -35.75 -3.81 -0.32
C THR A 423 -34.43 -3.94 0.43
N VAL A 424 -33.51 -4.69 -0.16
CA VAL A 424 -32.25 -5.07 0.47
C VAL A 424 -31.06 -4.48 -0.26
N LEU A 425 -30.00 -4.26 0.51
CA LEU A 425 -28.69 -3.90 -0.03
C LEU A 425 -28.01 -5.15 -0.60
N PRO A 426 -27.30 -5.03 -1.74
CA PRO A 426 -26.49 -6.11 -2.26
C PRO A 426 -25.48 -6.64 -1.22
N PRO A 427 -25.22 -7.95 -1.12
CA PRO A 427 -24.23 -8.46 -0.16
C PRO A 427 -22.81 -7.95 -0.46
N SER A 428 -22.51 -7.72 -1.74
CA SER A 428 -21.29 -7.10 -2.24
C SER A 428 -21.49 -6.54 -3.64
N ILE A 429 -20.55 -5.72 -4.10
CA ILE A 429 -20.49 -5.19 -5.46
C ILE A 429 -19.08 -5.37 -5.99
N THR A 430 -18.96 -5.90 -7.20
CA THR A 430 -17.70 -5.95 -7.93
C THR A 430 -17.67 -4.81 -8.95
N TYR A 431 -16.75 -3.88 -8.78
CA TYR A 431 -16.48 -2.85 -9.78
C TYR A 431 -15.41 -3.33 -10.75
N LEU A 432 -15.73 -3.23 -12.03
CA LEU A 432 -14.88 -3.55 -13.16
C LEU A 432 -14.66 -2.28 -14.00
N ILE A 433 -13.56 -2.22 -14.73
CA ILE A 433 -13.20 -1.09 -15.59
C ILE A 433 -12.75 -1.55 -16.97
N SER A 434 -12.94 -0.69 -17.98
CA SER A 434 -12.50 -0.95 -19.35
C SER A 434 -12.17 0.35 -20.10
N THR A 435 -11.27 0.28 -21.07
CA THR A 435 -10.98 1.37 -22.02
C THR A 435 -11.69 1.18 -23.38
N ASP A 436 -12.06 -0.06 -23.72
CA ASP A 436 -12.65 -0.44 -25.01
C ASP A 436 -14.15 -0.78 -24.93
N GLY A 437 -14.67 -1.00 -23.72
CA GLY A 437 -16.08 -1.38 -23.46
C GLY A 437 -16.36 -2.86 -23.71
N ILE A 438 -15.33 -3.66 -23.99
CA ILE A 438 -15.42 -5.08 -24.32
C ILE A 438 -14.67 -5.90 -23.27
N THR A 439 -13.41 -5.53 -23.00
CA THR A 439 -12.54 -6.22 -22.06
C THR A 439 -12.59 -5.51 -20.71
N PHE A 440 -13.11 -6.19 -19.70
CA PHE A 440 -13.25 -5.64 -18.35
C PHE A 440 -12.22 -6.26 -17.39
N HIS A 441 -11.61 -5.41 -16.57
CA HIS A 441 -10.66 -5.79 -15.53
C HIS A 441 -11.20 -5.45 -14.15
N HIS A 442 -10.87 -6.25 -13.15
CA HIS A 442 -11.25 -6.01 -11.76
C HIS A 442 -10.64 -4.71 -11.24
N ALA A 443 -11.48 -3.79 -10.76
CA ALA A 443 -11.05 -2.58 -10.08
C ALA A 443 -11.15 -2.73 -8.55
N ALA A 444 -12.31 -3.16 -8.04
CA ALA A 444 -12.52 -3.35 -6.61
C ALA A 444 -13.66 -4.34 -6.32
N TYR A 445 -13.53 -5.06 -5.20
CA TYR A 445 -14.62 -5.86 -4.62
C TYR A 445 -15.00 -5.22 -3.28
N ILE A 446 -16.25 -4.82 -3.15
CA ILE A 446 -16.76 -4.06 -2.02
C ILE A 446 -17.83 -4.87 -1.29
N ASP A 447 -17.54 -5.23 -0.04
CA ASP A 447 -18.53 -5.82 0.87
C ASP A 447 -19.60 -4.80 1.25
N ARG A 448 -20.81 -5.27 1.55
CA ARG A 448 -21.89 -4.45 2.11
C ARG A 448 -21.41 -3.65 3.33
N PRO A 449 -21.61 -2.32 3.36
CA PRO A 449 -21.32 -1.50 4.54
C PRO A 449 -22.10 -1.97 5.78
N ALA A 450 -21.55 -1.73 6.97
CA ALA A 450 -22.29 -1.93 8.21
C ALA A 450 -23.39 -0.87 8.34
N VAL A 451 -24.62 -1.32 8.55
CA VAL A 451 -25.84 -0.50 8.43
C VAL A 451 -26.75 -0.72 9.64
N SER A 452 -27.55 0.30 9.98
CA SER A 452 -28.60 0.19 11.01
C SER A 452 -29.81 -0.62 10.51
N SER A 453 -30.80 -0.84 11.39
CA SER A 453 -32.10 -1.40 11.01
C SER A 453 -33.11 -0.36 10.49
N ALA A 454 -32.70 0.90 10.31
CA ALA A 454 -33.56 1.93 9.75
C ALA A 454 -33.54 1.90 8.22
N ASN A 455 -34.58 2.49 7.60
CA ASN A 455 -34.51 2.82 6.18
C ASN A 455 -33.43 3.89 5.97
N GLN A 456 -32.56 3.67 4.99
CA GLN A 456 -31.42 4.55 4.73
C GLN A 456 -30.89 4.39 3.31
N THR A 457 -30.25 5.44 2.82
CA THR A 457 -29.42 5.39 1.60
C THR A 457 -28.02 4.96 1.99
N VAL A 458 -27.46 3.98 1.27
CA VAL A 458 -26.14 3.42 1.53
C VAL A 458 -25.30 3.48 0.28
N THR A 459 -24.11 4.05 0.39
CA THR A 459 -23.17 4.16 -0.73
C THR A 459 -22.06 3.12 -0.58
N TYR A 460 -21.83 2.34 -1.63
CA TYR A 460 -20.72 1.41 -1.77
C TYR A 460 -19.58 2.16 -2.43
N ARG A 461 -18.49 2.36 -1.70
CA ARG A 461 -17.38 3.22 -2.11
C ARG A 461 -16.14 2.38 -2.38
N ALA A 462 -15.55 2.56 -3.55
CA ALA A 462 -14.23 2.05 -3.89
C ALA A 462 -13.29 3.23 -4.08
N ILE A 463 -12.45 3.53 -3.09
CA ILE A 463 -11.51 4.66 -3.13
C ILE A 463 -10.07 4.18 -3.25
N SER A 464 -9.13 5.13 -3.42
CA SER A 464 -7.71 4.85 -3.63
C SER A 464 -7.43 4.03 -4.89
N LEU A 465 -8.30 4.18 -5.89
CA LEU A 465 -8.07 3.67 -7.22
C LEU A 465 -6.97 4.51 -7.89
N ASN A 466 -6.15 3.87 -8.72
CA ASN A 466 -5.12 4.54 -9.51
C ASN A 466 -5.11 3.91 -10.90
N THR A 467 -6.16 4.18 -11.65
CA THR A 467 -6.41 3.54 -12.93
C THR A 467 -7.00 4.52 -13.94
N THR A 468 -6.97 4.18 -15.22
CA THR A 468 -7.61 4.95 -16.28
C THR A 468 -8.64 4.06 -16.97
N ALA A 469 -9.87 4.55 -17.08
CA ALA A 469 -10.98 3.83 -17.67
C ALA A 469 -11.90 4.76 -18.46
N ARG A 470 -12.53 4.24 -19.50
CA ARG A 470 -13.69 4.88 -20.14
C ARG A 470 -15.00 4.30 -19.62
N TYR A 471 -15.03 3.01 -19.33
CA TYR A 471 -16.23 2.33 -18.87
C TYR A 471 -16.03 1.82 -17.45
N ILE A 472 -17.04 2.00 -16.63
CA ILE A 472 -17.13 1.41 -15.29
C ILE A 472 -18.34 0.49 -15.27
N LYS A 473 -18.13 -0.73 -14.77
CA LYS A 473 -19.18 -1.72 -14.64
C LYS A 473 -19.35 -2.11 -13.18
N ALA A 474 -20.53 -1.90 -12.62
CA ALA A 474 -20.93 -2.42 -11.32
C ALA A 474 -21.64 -3.75 -11.54
N GLU A 475 -21.07 -4.83 -11.05
CA GLU A 475 -21.60 -6.19 -11.16
C GLU A 475 -22.01 -6.72 -9.79
N LEU A 476 -23.19 -7.33 -9.73
CA LEU A 476 -23.85 -7.71 -8.48
C LEU A 476 -24.40 -9.12 -8.56
N ASP A 477 -24.34 -9.81 -7.42
CA ASP A 477 -25.11 -11.03 -7.23
C ASP A 477 -26.61 -10.70 -7.23
N GLY A 478 -27.39 -11.53 -7.92
CA GLY A 478 -28.84 -11.38 -8.00
C GLY A 478 -29.52 -11.43 -6.63
N SER A 479 -30.78 -11.01 -6.59
CA SER A 479 -31.60 -11.01 -5.38
C SER A 479 -32.97 -11.58 -5.68
N ASN A 480 -33.50 -12.37 -4.74
CA ASN A 480 -34.89 -12.86 -4.76
C ASN A 480 -35.91 -11.83 -4.23
N VAL A 481 -35.44 -10.67 -3.80
CA VAL A 481 -36.23 -9.52 -3.33
C VAL A 481 -35.75 -8.23 -4.00
N TRP A 482 -36.37 -7.09 -3.69
CA TRP A 482 -36.05 -5.82 -4.34
C TRP A 482 -34.61 -5.34 -4.05
N THR A 483 -33.96 -4.87 -5.11
CA THR A 483 -32.73 -4.09 -5.05
C THR A 483 -32.95 -2.78 -5.81
N MET A 484 -32.54 -1.67 -5.20
CA MET A 484 -32.86 -0.32 -5.65
C MET A 484 -31.58 0.52 -5.74
N PRO A 485 -30.87 0.49 -6.87
CA PRO A 485 -29.74 1.37 -7.11
C PRO A 485 -30.16 2.78 -7.50
N ASP A 486 -29.28 3.70 -7.18
CA ASP A 486 -29.25 5.10 -7.60
C ASP A 486 -27.78 5.52 -7.76
N GLU A 487 -27.54 6.48 -8.64
CA GLU A 487 -26.26 7.13 -8.96
C GLU A 487 -25.00 6.22 -8.87
N ILE A 488 -24.45 5.85 -10.03
CA ILE A 488 -23.13 5.25 -10.17
C ILE A 488 -22.14 6.32 -10.56
N GLU A 489 -21.28 6.71 -9.62
CA GLU A 489 -20.34 7.80 -9.80
C GLU A 489 -18.93 7.31 -10.05
N ALA A 490 -18.26 7.99 -10.97
CA ALA A 490 -16.86 7.81 -11.27
C ALA A 490 -16.14 9.10 -10.95
N ARG A 491 -15.22 9.10 -10.00
CA ARG A 491 -14.55 10.31 -9.52
C ARG A 491 -13.07 10.24 -9.79
N GLY A 492 -12.50 11.36 -10.23
CA GLY A 492 -11.07 11.49 -10.48
C GLY A 492 -10.37 12.47 -9.55
N PRO A 493 -9.05 12.66 -9.75
CA PRO A 493 -8.22 13.45 -8.86
C PRO A 493 -8.62 14.93 -8.85
N THR A 494 -8.43 15.56 -7.69
CA THR A 494 -8.59 17.02 -7.52
C THR A 494 -7.65 17.78 -8.44
N ALA A 495 -8.18 18.74 -9.20
CA ALA A 495 -7.38 19.69 -9.97
C ALA A 495 -6.43 20.47 -9.05
N THR A 496 -5.14 20.48 -9.36
CA THR A 496 -4.13 21.28 -8.64
C THR A 496 -4.11 22.72 -9.17
N GLY A 497 -5.12 23.50 -8.80
CA GLY A 497 -5.27 24.90 -9.22
C GLY A 497 -6.04 25.09 -10.52
N ALA A 498 -6.25 26.34 -10.93
CA ALA A 498 -7.00 26.64 -12.15
C ALA A 498 -6.19 26.26 -13.40
N LEU A 499 -6.87 25.67 -14.41
CA LEU A 499 -6.24 25.39 -15.70
C LEU A 499 -5.71 26.68 -16.33
N THR A 500 -4.45 26.66 -16.73
CA THR A 500 -3.77 27.72 -17.47
C THR A 500 -3.05 27.14 -18.69
N LEU A 501 -3.01 27.90 -19.77
CA LEU A 501 -2.29 27.58 -21.01
C LEU A 501 -1.33 28.74 -21.30
N THR A 502 -0.04 28.43 -21.37
CA THR A 502 0.99 29.42 -21.69
C THR A 502 0.95 29.73 -23.19
N ASN A 503 0.83 31.01 -23.52
CA ASN A 503 0.96 31.44 -24.92
C ASN A 503 2.44 31.38 -25.31
N PRO A 504 2.82 30.64 -26.37
CA PRO A 504 4.22 30.50 -26.78
C PRO A 504 4.79 31.78 -27.42
N GLY A 505 3.96 32.80 -27.63
CA GLY A 505 4.33 34.00 -28.37
C GLY A 505 4.39 33.75 -29.88
N ALA A 506 4.81 34.75 -30.65
CA ALA A 506 4.95 34.63 -32.09
C ALA A 506 5.95 33.53 -32.47
N GLN A 507 5.54 32.63 -33.35
CA GLN A 507 6.34 31.52 -33.85
C GLN A 507 6.81 31.79 -35.28
N ALA A 508 7.96 31.23 -35.63
CA ALA A 508 8.52 31.28 -36.98
C ALA A 508 8.95 29.89 -37.41
N GLY A 509 8.72 29.56 -38.68
CA GLY A 509 9.15 28.32 -39.30
C GLY A 509 9.58 28.52 -40.74
N SER A 510 10.15 27.48 -41.34
CA SER A 510 10.53 27.51 -42.75
C SER A 510 9.85 26.39 -43.52
N VAL A 511 9.47 26.66 -44.76
CA VAL A 511 9.06 25.57 -45.66
C VAL A 511 10.17 24.53 -45.74
N THR A 512 9.81 23.26 -45.88
CA THR A 512 10.74 22.11 -45.99
C THR A 512 11.55 21.76 -44.73
N VAL A 513 11.40 22.51 -43.64
CA VAL A 513 12.02 22.20 -42.34
C VAL A 513 10.95 21.63 -41.41
N GLU A 514 11.26 20.52 -40.73
CA GLU A 514 10.35 19.90 -39.76
C GLU A 514 10.27 20.76 -38.49
N GLU A 515 9.05 20.99 -38.01
CA GLU A 515 8.75 21.68 -36.76
C GLU A 515 8.33 20.68 -35.69
N ASN A 516 8.71 20.96 -34.44
CA ASN A 516 8.31 20.22 -33.26
C ASN A 516 8.23 21.19 -32.07
N ARG A 517 7.01 21.61 -31.72
CA ARG A 517 6.73 22.66 -30.72
C ARG A 517 5.75 22.16 -29.66
N PRO A 518 6.21 21.85 -28.43
CA PRO A 518 5.32 21.53 -27.33
C PRO A 518 4.55 22.76 -26.85
N MET A 519 3.33 22.56 -26.38
CA MET A 519 2.50 23.57 -25.72
C MET A 519 2.46 23.29 -24.21
N ASP A 520 2.58 24.33 -23.39
CA ASP A 520 2.66 24.19 -21.93
C ASP A 520 1.35 24.57 -21.25
N ALA A 521 0.75 23.63 -20.50
CA ALA A 521 -0.42 23.87 -19.65
C ALA A 521 -0.18 23.38 -18.22
N THR A 522 -0.72 24.09 -17.23
CA THR A 522 -0.64 23.73 -15.81
C THR A 522 -1.99 23.92 -15.10
N GLY A 523 -2.18 23.24 -13.96
CA GLY A 523 -3.44 23.23 -13.22
C GLY A 523 -4.56 22.45 -13.91
N GLY A 524 -5.78 22.53 -13.42
CA GLY A 524 -6.88 21.71 -13.93
C GLY A 524 -6.71 20.22 -13.59
N SER A 525 -7.66 19.41 -14.06
CA SER A 525 -7.65 17.96 -13.85
C SER A 525 -7.02 17.24 -15.04
N GLN A 526 -5.98 16.45 -14.82
CA GLN A 526 -5.39 15.63 -15.89
C GLN A 526 -6.28 14.42 -16.25
N PRO A 527 -6.11 13.80 -17.44
CA PRO A 527 -5.26 14.20 -18.56
C PRO A 527 -5.83 15.40 -19.33
N TYR A 528 -4.97 16.08 -20.09
CA TYR A 528 -5.39 17.14 -21.00
C TYR A 528 -5.69 16.60 -22.39
N ARG A 529 -6.58 17.29 -23.10
CA ARG A 529 -6.86 17.09 -24.53
C ARG A 529 -6.61 18.37 -25.31
N TRP A 530 -5.90 18.25 -26.42
CA TRP A 530 -5.43 19.36 -27.21
C TRP A 530 -6.11 19.41 -28.58
N THR A 531 -6.43 20.61 -29.03
CA THR A 531 -6.89 20.88 -30.39
C THR A 531 -6.26 22.16 -30.90
N ALA A 532 -6.11 22.28 -32.22
CA ALA A 532 -5.59 23.49 -32.83
C ALA A 532 -6.34 23.80 -34.12
N THR A 533 -6.54 25.07 -34.39
CA THR A 533 -7.14 25.58 -35.62
C THR A 533 -6.25 26.62 -36.26
N ASN A 534 -6.36 26.79 -37.58
CA ASN A 534 -5.57 27.72 -38.39
C ASN A 534 -4.04 27.56 -38.27
N LEU A 535 -3.55 26.34 -38.01
CA LEU A 535 -2.14 26.02 -38.16
C LEU A 535 -1.70 26.18 -39.64
N PRO A 536 -0.45 26.58 -39.91
CA PRO A 536 0.12 26.53 -41.26
C PRO A 536 -0.03 25.15 -41.92
N ALA A 537 -0.23 25.13 -43.24
CA ALA A 537 -0.44 23.89 -43.98
C ALA A 537 0.76 22.93 -43.83
N GLY A 538 0.50 21.71 -43.36
CA GLY A 538 1.50 20.70 -43.06
C GLY A 538 1.85 20.55 -41.58
N LEU A 539 1.28 21.39 -40.69
CA LEU A 539 1.39 21.27 -39.24
C LEU A 539 0.09 20.73 -38.62
N THR A 540 0.23 19.87 -37.62
CA THR A 540 -0.87 19.30 -36.82
C THR A 540 -0.50 19.31 -35.34
N ILE A 541 -1.49 19.36 -34.44
CA ILE A 541 -1.27 19.15 -33.01
C ILE A 541 -1.63 17.72 -32.63
N ASP A 542 -0.77 17.07 -31.85
CA ASP A 542 -1.09 15.80 -31.22
C ASP A 542 -2.06 16.02 -30.06
N ALA A 543 -3.17 15.30 -30.08
CA ALA A 543 -4.30 15.57 -29.20
C ALA A 543 -4.06 15.20 -27.73
N ASP A 544 -3.04 14.39 -27.43
CA ASP A 544 -2.79 13.87 -26.09
C ASP A 544 -1.53 14.51 -25.48
N THR A 545 -0.54 14.84 -26.31
CA THR A 545 0.73 15.45 -25.87
C THR A 545 0.77 16.97 -26.02
N GLY A 546 -0.09 17.56 -26.86
CA GLY A 546 -0.09 19.01 -27.12
C GLY A 546 1.08 19.49 -27.98
N VAL A 547 1.80 18.58 -28.63
CA VAL A 547 2.91 18.91 -29.52
C VAL A 547 2.41 19.26 -30.91
N ILE A 548 2.73 20.46 -31.40
CA ILE A 548 2.54 20.86 -32.80
C ILE A 548 3.74 20.37 -33.61
N ALA A 549 3.50 19.48 -34.57
CA ALA A 549 4.54 18.89 -35.39
C ALA A 549 4.17 18.83 -36.88
N GLY A 550 5.19 18.68 -37.73
CA GLY A 550 5.07 18.49 -39.17
C GLY A 550 5.97 19.42 -39.98
N THR A 551 5.85 19.40 -41.30
CA THR A 551 6.67 20.22 -42.20
C THR A 551 5.76 21.22 -42.92
N PRO A 552 5.91 22.54 -42.69
CA PRO A 552 5.17 23.55 -43.41
C PRO A 552 5.42 23.45 -44.92
N THR A 553 4.36 23.55 -45.71
CA THR A 553 4.40 23.36 -47.17
C THR A 553 4.11 24.65 -47.96
N VAL A 554 3.53 25.65 -47.31
CA VAL A 554 3.09 26.90 -47.95
C VAL A 554 3.66 28.09 -47.20
N LEU A 555 4.19 29.07 -47.94
CA LEU A 555 4.62 30.36 -47.40
C LEU A 555 3.39 31.14 -46.96
N ASP A 556 3.27 31.43 -45.68
CA ASP A 556 2.09 32.09 -45.11
C ASP A 556 2.38 32.66 -43.72
N THR A 557 1.61 33.66 -43.29
CA THR A 557 1.57 34.11 -41.90
C THR A 557 0.13 34.03 -41.40
N ARG A 558 -0.11 33.16 -40.41
CA ARG A 558 -1.46 32.92 -39.88
C ARG A 558 -1.52 33.15 -38.37
N THR A 559 -2.71 33.43 -37.87
CA THR A 559 -2.97 33.40 -36.43
C THR A 559 -3.54 32.03 -36.06
N ALA A 560 -2.71 31.19 -35.45
CA ALA A 560 -3.10 29.88 -34.95
C ALA A 560 -3.78 30.00 -33.59
N THR A 561 -4.73 29.11 -33.32
CA THR A 561 -5.40 29.00 -32.01
C THR A 561 -5.22 27.59 -31.48
N VAL A 562 -4.63 27.45 -30.30
CA VAL A 562 -4.53 26.17 -29.58
C VAL A 562 -5.50 26.19 -28.40
N THR A 563 -6.21 25.09 -28.19
CA THR A 563 -7.12 24.89 -27.06
C THR A 563 -6.67 23.66 -26.27
N VAL A 564 -6.49 23.82 -24.96
CA VAL A 564 -6.34 22.72 -24.01
C VAL A 564 -7.62 22.56 -23.21
N THR A 565 -8.10 21.32 -23.09
CA THR A 565 -9.26 20.95 -22.26
C THR A 565 -8.79 19.96 -21.21
N ASP A 566 -9.10 20.19 -19.94
CA ASP A 566 -8.78 19.27 -18.87
C ASP A 566 -9.86 18.16 -18.73
N ALA A 567 -9.60 17.15 -17.91
CA ALA A 567 -10.52 16.04 -17.68
C ALA A 567 -11.82 16.48 -16.99
N ALA A 568 -11.90 17.66 -16.41
CA ALA A 568 -13.13 18.23 -15.86
C ALA A 568 -13.95 18.99 -16.94
N GLY A 569 -13.47 19.05 -18.19
CA GLY A 569 -14.11 19.77 -19.29
C GLY A 569 -13.77 21.27 -19.33
N VAL A 570 -12.92 21.76 -18.43
CA VAL A 570 -12.50 23.15 -18.42
C VAL A 570 -11.55 23.39 -19.57
N SER A 571 -11.77 24.44 -20.36
CA SER A 571 -10.95 24.78 -21.52
C SER A 571 -10.18 26.10 -21.35
N ARG A 572 -8.99 26.18 -21.96
CA ARG A 572 -8.20 27.41 -22.14
C ARG A 572 -7.66 27.48 -23.56
N THR A 573 -7.58 28.69 -24.09
CA THR A 573 -7.13 28.95 -25.47
C THR A 573 -5.94 29.90 -25.48
N ALA A 574 -4.97 29.64 -26.36
CA ALA A 574 -3.89 30.56 -26.68
C ALA A 574 -3.90 30.84 -28.19
N THR A 575 -3.82 32.11 -28.55
CA THR A 575 -3.74 32.58 -29.94
C THR A 575 -2.40 33.24 -30.19
N PHE A 576 -1.71 32.84 -31.26
CA PHE A 576 -0.41 33.40 -31.62
C PHE A 576 -0.19 33.35 -33.13
N THR A 577 0.66 34.25 -33.62
CA THR A 577 1.03 34.31 -35.04
C THR A 577 2.10 33.28 -35.35
N TRP A 578 1.98 32.61 -36.50
CA TRP A 578 3.00 31.72 -37.06
C TRP A 578 3.38 32.20 -38.45
N ALA A 579 4.63 32.63 -38.62
CA ALA A 579 5.17 33.06 -39.90
C ALA A 579 6.02 31.94 -40.54
N ILE A 580 5.59 31.47 -41.71
CA ILE A 580 6.31 30.53 -42.56
C ILE A 580 6.87 31.28 -43.76
N ALA A 581 8.18 31.22 -43.95
CA ALA A 581 8.82 31.71 -45.18
C ALA A 581 9.87 30.73 -45.69
N THR A 582 10.65 31.12 -46.69
CA THR A 582 11.79 30.33 -47.16
C THR A 582 12.88 30.30 -46.09
N PRO A 583 13.70 29.23 -46.02
CA PRO A 583 14.86 29.18 -45.14
C PRO A 583 15.80 30.36 -45.40
N VAL A 584 16.45 30.88 -44.35
CA VAL A 584 17.53 31.86 -44.50
C VAL A 584 18.74 31.14 -45.09
N THR A 585 19.37 31.70 -46.11
CA THR A 585 20.61 31.20 -46.71
C THR A 585 21.66 32.30 -46.76
N ILE A 586 22.94 31.94 -46.64
CA ILE A 586 24.07 32.85 -46.87
C ILE A 586 24.60 32.57 -48.28
N ASP A 587 24.90 33.61 -49.04
CA ASP A 587 25.56 33.50 -50.33
C ASP A 587 27.03 33.09 -50.12
N HIS A 588 27.41 31.94 -50.69
CA HIS A 588 28.75 31.37 -50.54
C HIS A 588 29.72 31.79 -51.66
N ASP A 589 29.27 32.54 -52.67
CA ASP A 589 30.13 33.05 -53.75
C ASP A 589 30.91 34.31 -53.31
N VAL A 590 31.65 34.16 -52.21
CA VAL A 590 32.47 35.22 -51.63
C VAL A 590 33.81 34.66 -51.18
N SER A 591 34.89 35.34 -51.55
CA SER A 591 36.24 34.96 -51.14
C SER A 591 36.57 35.52 -49.76
N LEU A 592 36.72 34.66 -48.77
CA LEU A 592 37.12 35.02 -47.41
C LEU A 592 38.65 35.05 -47.28
N PHE A 593 39.22 36.22 -47.59
CA PHE A 593 40.66 36.41 -47.66
C PHE A 593 41.09 37.76 -47.09
N ALA A 594 42.21 37.81 -46.35
CA ALA A 594 42.83 39.04 -45.89
C ALA A 594 44.37 38.98 -45.97
N THR A 595 45.00 40.13 -46.17
CA THR A 595 46.46 40.29 -46.06
C THR A 595 46.81 40.95 -44.74
N ILE A 596 47.82 40.43 -44.04
CA ILE A 596 48.25 40.96 -42.73
C ILE A 596 48.57 42.47 -42.84
N GLY A 597 47.99 43.25 -41.93
CA GLY A 597 48.14 44.70 -41.86
C GLY A 597 47.43 45.51 -42.94
N GLN A 598 46.75 44.89 -43.91
CA GLN A 598 45.93 45.58 -44.91
C GLN A 598 44.47 45.68 -44.46
N GLU A 599 43.82 46.77 -44.88
CA GLU A 599 42.39 46.96 -44.62
C GLU A 599 41.59 45.92 -45.41
N THR A 600 40.66 45.26 -44.74
CA THR A 600 39.76 44.25 -45.29
C THR A 600 38.35 44.82 -45.35
N ASN A 601 37.61 44.52 -46.42
CA ASN A 601 36.21 44.89 -46.60
C ASN A 601 35.50 43.80 -47.40
N ILE A 602 34.84 42.87 -46.71
CA ILE A 602 34.18 41.70 -47.33
C ILE A 602 32.69 41.75 -47.01
N PRO A 603 31.82 42.09 -47.97
CA PRO A 603 30.37 42.07 -47.77
C PRO A 603 29.82 40.66 -47.91
N LEU A 604 29.12 40.16 -46.88
CA LEU A 604 28.28 38.96 -46.99
C LEU A 604 26.87 39.32 -47.43
N ARG A 605 26.18 38.38 -48.08
CA ARG A 605 24.78 38.50 -48.48
C ARG A 605 23.99 37.31 -47.95
N ALA A 606 22.75 37.55 -47.55
CA ALA A 606 21.80 36.50 -47.18
C ALA A 606 20.51 36.68 -47.99
N SER A 607 19.81 35.57 -48.21
CA SER A 607 18.51 35.52 -48.88
C SER A 607 17.53 34.62 -48.12
N GLY A 608 16.25 34.69 -48.48
CA GLY A 608 15.18 33.96 -47.79
C GLY A 608 14.69 34.65 -46.51
N GLY A 609 14.04 33.91 -45.61
CA GLY A 609 13.55 34.48 -44.35
C GLY A 609 12.50 35.60 -44.53
N VAL A 610 12.36 36.46 -43.53
CA VAL A 610 11.52 37.67 -43.54
C VAL A 610 12.22 38.87 -42.87
N GLY A 611 11.98 40.05 -43.43
CA GLY A 611 12.52 41.31 -42.90
C GLY A 611 14.04 41.42 -43.04
N SER A 612 14.65 42.23 -42.16
CA SER A 612 16.09 42.50 -42.16
C SER A 612 16.90 41.38 -41.47
N TYR A 613 18.14 41.18 -41.92
CA TYR A 613 19.07 40.24 -41.28
C TYR A 613 19.93 40.90 -40.20
N ARG A 614 20.21 40.14 -39.14
CA ARG A 614 21.24 40.40 -38.15
C ARG A 614 22.36 39.37 -38.32
N TRP A 615 23.60 39.86 -38.35
CA TRP A 615 24.79 39.07 -38.62
C TRP A 615 25.67 38.88 -37.39
N SER A 616 26.33 37.74 -37.30
CA SER A 616 27.40 37.48 -36.33
C SER A 616 28.47 36.56 -36.92
N ALA A 617 29.69 36.64 -36.38
CA ALA A 617 30.81 35.81 -36.79
C ALA A 617 31.61 35.31 -35.59
N GLY A 618 31.97 34.02 -35.61
CA GLY A 618 32.90 33.39 -34.68
C GLY A 618 34.20 32.99 -35.39
N GLY A 619 35.32 33.08 -34.68
CA GLY A 619 36.62 32.60 -35.18
C GLY A 619 37.33 33.51 -36.19
N LEU A 620 36.84 34.73 -36.42
CA LEU A 620 37.50 35.68 -37.33
C LEU A 620 38.97 35.89 -36.92
N PRO A 621 39.90 36.02 -37.90
CA PRO A 621 41.27 36.42 -37.62
C PRO A 621 41.35 37.66 -36.74
N ALA A 622 42.32 37.70 -35.82
CA ALA A 622 42.49 38.82 -34.90
C ALA A 622 42.58 40.15 -35.67
N GLY A 623 41.87 41.17 -35.19
CA GLY A 623 41.79 42.49 -35.84
C GLY A 623 40.74 42.62 -36.95
N LEU A 624 40.05 41.54 -37.32
CA LEU A 624 38.84 41.59 -38.15
C LEU A 624 37.58 41.55 -37.30
N THR A 625 36.54 42.25 -37.73
CA THR A 625 35.23 42.35 -37.06
C THR A 625 34.10 42.32 -38.08
N MET A 626 32.92 41.88 -37.68
CA MET A 626 31.72 41.88 -38.52
C MET A 626 30.72 42.94 -38.05
N ASN A 627 30.19 43.73 -38.99
CA ASN A 627 29.07 44.63 -38.73
C ASN A 627 27.75 43.83 -38.65
N ALA A 628 27.11 43.86 -37.48
CA ALA A 628 25.92 43.06 -37.22
C ALA A 628 24.67 43.47 -38.03
N ALA A 629 24.62 44.68 -38.60
CA ALA A 629 23.48 45.15 -39.39
C ALA A 629 23.68 44.95 -40.90
N THR A 630 24.93 45.04 -41.38
CA THR A 630 25.23 44.99 -42.81
C THR A 630 25.88 43.69 -43.28
N GLY A 631 26.38 42.85 -42.36
CA GLY A 631 27.08 41.60 -42.71
C GLY A 631 28.46 41.79 -43.30
N VAL A 632 29.03 43.00 -43.22
CA VAL A 632 30.35 43.32 -43.78
C VAL A 632 31.44 43.01 -42.74
N ILE A 633 32.45 42.23 -43.14
CA ILE A 633 33.67 42.00 -42.36
C ILE A 633 34.70 43.09 -42.68
N THR A 634 35.15 43.81 -41.66
CA THR A 634 36.08 44.94 -41.77
C THR A 634 37.24 44.87 -40.77
N GLY A 635 38.32 45.59 -41.04
CA GLY A 635 39.46 45.76 -40.14
C GLY A 635 40.78 45.31 -40.76
N ARG A 636 41.82 45.17 -39.94
CA ARG A 636 43.15 44.72 -40.36
C ARG A 636 43.52 43.45 -39.64
N ALA A 637 43.82 42.38 -40.40
CA ALA A 637 44.30 41.15 -39.82
C ALA A 637 45.64 41.41 -39.10
N ALA A 638 45.67 41.11 -37.80
CA ALA A 638 46.84 41.25 -36.95
C ALA A 638 47.88 40.16 -37.26
N ASP A 639 49.14 40.51 -37.06
CA ASP A 639 50.28 39.65 -37.32
C ASP A 639 50.33 38.53 -36.29
N MET A 640 49.90 37.33 -36.67
CA MET A 640 49.85 36.18 -35.76
C MET A 640 50.76 35.04 -36.22
N LEU A 641 51.35 35.06 -37.43
CA LEU A 641 52.10 33.92 -37.96
C LEU A 641 53.20 34.31 -38.96
N GLU A 642 54.35 33.63 -38.85
CA GLU A 642 55.49 33.73 -39.75
C GLU A 642 55.24 33.10 -41.15
N GLU A 643 54.04 32.54 -41.41
CA GLU A 643 53.63 31.98 -42.72
C GLU A 643 52.12 32.21 -43.00
N SER A 644 51.69 32.10 -44.27
CA SER A 644 50.27 32.16 -44.67
C SER A 644 49.44 31.03 -44.02
N THR A 645 48.24 31.35 -43.52
CA THR A 645 47.40 30.40 -42.75
C THR A 645 45.94 30.38 -43.17
N THR A 646 45.20 29.38 -42.68
CA THR A 646 43.73 29.28 -42.77
C THR A 646 43.13 29.13 -41.38
N VAL A 647 42.12 29.94 -41.06
CA VAL A 647 41.39 29.90 -39.78
C VAL A 647 39.94 29.47 -40.03
N SER A 648 39.40 28.59 -39.20
CA SER A 648 37.99 28.21 -39.29
C SER A 648 37.10 29.33 -38.76
N VAL A 649 36.09 29.73 -39.53
CA VAL A 649 35.12 30.76 -39.15
C VAL A 649 33.70 30.23 -39.26
N THR A 650 32.83 30.70 -38.37
CA THR A 650 31.38 30.43 -38.40
C THR A 650 30.66 31.74 -38.59
N LEU A 651 29.94 31.89 -39.70
CA LEU A 651 29.16 33.08 -40.04
C LEU A 651 27.68 32.78 -39.85
N THR A 652 26.94 33.65 -39.16
CA THR A 652 25.51 33.46 -38.89
C THR A 652 24.70 34.62 -39.42
N ALA A 653 23.62 34.32 -40.15
CA ALA A 653 22.60 35.29 -40.54
C ALA A 653 21.27 34.91 -39.90
N THR A 654 20.64 35.85 -39.18
CA THR A 654 19.34 35.67 -38.52
C THR A 654 18.35 36.69 -39.06
N ASP A 655 17.16 36.27 -39.47
CA ASP A 655 16.09 37.17 -39.95
C ASP A 655 15.35 37.85 -38.79
N SER A 656 14.39 38.73 -39.13
CA SER A 656 13.61 39.48 -38.12
C SER A 656 12.65 38.63 -37.28
N ALA A 657 12.35 37.41 -37.72
CA ALA A 657 11.50 36.45 -37.02
C ALA A 657 12.33 35.43 -36.21
N GLY A 658 13.66 35.60 -36.15
CA GLY A 658 14.56 34.75 -35.37
C GLY A 658 15.03 33.48 -36.08
N ARG A 659 14.69 33.28 -37.36
CA ARG A 659 15.20 32.15 -38.15
C ARG A 659 16.63 32.43 -38.58
N TYR A 660 17.50 31.44 -38.49
CA TYR A 660 18.92 31.63 -38.79
C TYR A 660 19.52 30.48 -39.59
N THR A 661 20.65 30.77 -40.23
CA THR A 661 21.54 29.77 -40.81
C THR A 661 22.97 30.09 -40.41
N THR A 662 23.81 29.05 -40.37
CA THR A 662 25.25 29.18 -40.19
C THR A 662 25.99 28.74 -41.44
N TRP A 663 27.15 29.34 -41.68
CA TRP A 663 28.12 28.93 -42.69
C TRP A 663 29.48 28.74 -42.03
N ASP A 664 29.88 27.48 -41.88
CA ASP A 664 31.21 27.09 -41.39
C ASP A 664 32.16 26.96 -42.56
N THR A 665 33.26 27.73 -42.55
CA THR A 665 34.20 27.79 -43.68
C THR A 665 35.60 28.19 -43.22
N TRP A 666 36.54 28.24 -44.16
CA TRP A 666 37.90 28.69 -43.92
C TRP A 666 38.10 30.13 -44.36
N PHE A 667 38.80 30.91 -43.52
CA PHE A 667 39.25 32.26 -43.81
C PHE A 667 40.76 32.23 -44.06
N HIS A 668 41.18 32.66 -45.25
CA HIS A 668 42.58 32.64 -45.67
C HIS A 668 43.28 33.94 -45.27
N VAL A 669 44.46 33.86 -44.65
CA VAL A 669 45.28 35.03 -44.26
C VAL A 669 46.69 34.89 -44.82
N THR A 670 47.16 35.91 -45.55
CA THR A 670 48.50 35.90 -46.18
C THR A 670 49.43 37.01 -45.69
N GLN A 671 50.73 36.75 -45.72
CA GLN A 671 51.77 37.71 -45.33
C GLN A 671 52.05 38.79 -46.38
N ARG A 672 52.73 39.86 -45.92
CA ARG A 672 53.33 40.92 -46.73
C ARG A 672 54.85 40.65 -46.86
N VAL A 673 55.43 40.68 -48.07
CA VAL A 673 56.86 40.36 -48.28
C VAL A 673 57.73 41.62 -48.08
N ILE A 674 58.70 41.60 -47.15
CA ILE A 674 59.74 42.63 -46.96
C ILE A 674 61.08 41.91 -46.67
N VAL A 675 62.17 42.21 -47.38
CA VAL A 675 63.51 41.62 -47.13
C VAL A 675 64.51 42.71 -46.69
N ASP A 676 65.13 42.52 -45.52
CA ASP A 676 66.13 43.43 -44.92
C ASP A 676 67.46 42.68 -44.69
N LEU A 677 68.60 43.24 -45.10
CA LEU A 677 69.93 42.62 -44.96
C LEU A 677 70.98 43.67 -44.52
N GLN A 678 71.42 43.61 -43.27
CA GLN A 678 72.48 44.47 -42.71
C GLN A 678 73.75 43.68 -42.37
N ARG A 679 74.94 44.18 -42.75
CA ARG A 679 76.23 43.91 -42.07
C ARG A 679 77.38 44.85 -42.52
N ASP A 680 78.23 45.24 -41.57
CA ASP A 680 79.43 46.09 -41.78
C ASP A 680 80.61 45.33 -42.41
N LEU A 681 81.37 45.98 -43.31
CA LEU A 681 82.56 45.41 -43.98
C LEU A 681 83.79 46.34 -43.85
N PRO A 682 84.98 45.85 -43.40
CA PRO A 682 86.20 46.68 -43.30
C PRO A 682 87.17 46.60 -44.50
N ARG A 683 87.69 47.80 -44.87
CA ARG A 683 88.76 48.29 -45.80
C ARG A 683 89.15 47.49 -47.08
N ASN A 684 89.04 48.21 -48.22
CA ASN A 684 89.63 47.97 -49.54
C ASN A 684 89.42 46.59 -50.19
N LYS A 685 88.16 46.19 -50.39
CA LYS A 685 87.78 45.15 -51.36
C LYS A 685 86.46 45.49 -52.06
N GLU A 686 86.37 45.16 -53.34
CA GLU A 686 85.16 45.23 -54.18
C GLU A 686 84.01 44.41 -53.57
N VAL A 687 82.79 44.95 -53.60
CA VAL A 687 81.58 44.28 -53.10
C VAL A 687 80.81 43.70 -54.28
N HIS A 688 80.76 42.38 -54.36
CA HIS A 688 79.94 41.67 -55.34
C HIS A 688 78.63 41.24 -54.68
N VAL A 689 77.50 41.80 -55.13
CA VAL A 689 76.16 41.35 -54.75
C VAL A 689 75.63 40.46 -55.87
N SER A 690 75.62 39.14 -55.66
CA SER A 690 74.92 38.23 -56.57
C SER A 690 73.53 37.92 -56.02
N ALA A 691 72.50 38.31 -56.76
CA ALA A 691 71.16 37.77 -56.59
C ALA A 691 70.97 36.74 -57.72
N GLN A 692 70.83 35.46 -57.40
CA GLN A 692 70.50 34.46 -58.42
C GLN A 692 69.00 34.53 -58.72
N ASP A 693 68.69 34.48 -60.01
CA ASP A 693 67.34 34.38 -60.59
C ASP A 693 66.45 35.64 -60.59
N VAL A 694 67.07 36.82 -60.64
CA VAL A 694 66.37 38.08 -60.91
C VAL A 694 66.10 38.22 -62.41
N GLY A 695 64.86 38.01 -62.84
CA GLY A 695 64.34 38.47 -64.14
C GLY A 695 64.40 40.00 -64.31
N SER A 696 63.46 40.59 -65.05
CA SER A 696 63.35 42.05 -65.31
C SER A 696 63.07 42.89 -64.05
N TYR A 697 64.05 42.96 -63.14
CA TYR A 697 64.01 43.71 -61.89
C TYR A 697 65.10 44.78 -61.87
N VAL A 698 64.80 45.93 -61.26
CA VAL A 698 65.77 47.00 -61.01
C VAL A 698 66.31 46.84 -59.60
N VAL A 699 67.64 46.79 -59.48
CA VAL A 699 68.36 46.78 -58.21
C VAL A 699 68.88 48.18 -57.91
N GLN A 700 68.49 48.75 -56.77
CA GLN A 700 69.03 50.00 -56.27
C GLN A 700 69.87 49.74 -55.02
N VAL A 701 71.13 50.17 -55.01
CA VAL A 701 71.98 50.13 -53.83
C VAL A 701 72.17 51.55 -53.30
N VAL A 702 71.89 51.77 -52.02
CA VAL A 702 72.06 53.05 -51.34
C VAL A 702 73.16 52.90 -50.30
N ASP A 703 74.14 53.81 -50.35
CA ASP A 703 75.10 54.02 -49.27
C ASP A 703 74.44 54.90 -48.21
N LEU A 704 74.11 54.30 -47.08
CA LEU A 704 73.43 54.98 -45.97
C LEU A 704 74.41 55.88 -45.19
N THR A 705 75.71 55.59 -45.26
CA THR A 705 76.74 56.39 -44.59
C THR A 705 77.07 57.66 -45.38
N ALA A 706 77.05 57.59 -46.72
CA ALA A 706 77.26 58.75 -47.60
C ALA A 706 75.95 59.42 -48.07
N GLY A 707 74.79 58.84 -47.77
CA GLY A 707 73.46 59.35 -48.15
C GLY A 707 73.19 59.35 -49.65
N LYS A 708 73.84 58.47 -50.42
CA LYS A 708 73.84 58.52 -51.89
C LYS A 708 73.38 57.20 -52.51
N VAL A 709 72.52 57.29 -53.52
CA VAL A 709 72.19 56.16 -54.40
C VAL A 709 73.38 55.90 -55.32
N LEU A 710 73.88 54.66 -55.31
CA LEU A 710 75.03 54.28 -56.10
C LEU A 710 74.58 53.73 -57.46
N PRO A 711 75.29 54.05 -58.56
CA PRO A 711 74.98 53.50 -59.87
C PRO A 711 75.33 52.01 -59.89
N VAL A 712 74.38 51.19 -60.32
CA VAL A 712 74.55 49.74 -60.43
C VAL A 712 74.47 49.37 -61.90
N THR A 713 75.43 48.57 -62.39
CA THR A 713 75.41 48.06 -63.75
C THR A 713 74.79 46.66 -63.75
N ASN A 714 73.65 46.51 -64.42
CA ASN A 714 73.03 45.19 -64.61
C ASN A 714 73.80 44.42 -65.68
N LEU A 715 74.33 43.25 -65.34
CA LEU A 715 74.95 42.33 -66.30
C LEU A 715 73.91 41.37 -66.91
N PRO A 716 74.14 40.86 -68.14
CA PRO A 716 73.20 39.98 -68.86
C PRO A 716 72.82 38.71 -68.11
N ASN A 717 73.69 38.22 -67.20
CA ASN A 717 73.48 37.00 -66.43
C ASN A 717 72.78 37.25 -65.08
N ARG A 718 71.80 38.17 -65.05
CA ARG A 718 70.96 38.42 -63.85
C ARG A 718 71.80 38.70 -62.60
N THR A 719 72.87 39.46 -62.76
CA THR A 719 73.81 39.82 -61.69
C THR A 719 74.02 41.32 -61.77
N ALA A 720 74.00 42.02 -60.64
CA ALA A 720 74.16 43.46 -60.60
C ALA A 720 75.52 43.79 -59.96
N LEU A 721 76.36 44.54 -60.67
CA LEU A 721 77.70 44.92 -60.20
C LEU A 721 77.71 46.36 -59.69
N LEU A 722 78.38 46.54 -58.56
CA LEU A 722 78.67 47.85 -57.97
C LEU A 722 80.18 47.98 -57.76
N ASP A 723 80.82 48.77 -58.63
CA ASP A 723 82.21 49.20 -58.44
C ASP A 723 82.24 50.49 -57.63
N TYR A 724 82.43 50.37 -56.31
CA TYR A 724 82.47 51.51 -55.40
C TYR A 724 83.73 51.47 -54.52
N LYS A 725 84.60 52.48 -54.66
CA LYS A 725 85.76 52.69 -53.79
C LYS A 725 85.41 53.71 -52.72
N ALA A 726 85.40 53.26 -51.47
CA ALA A 726 85.15 54.10 -50.31
C ALA A 726 86.33 54.02 -49.34
N THR A 727 86.73 55.15 -48.76
CA THR A 727 87.76 55.22 -47.72
C THR A 727 87.10 55.36 -46.35
N GLY A 728 86.79 54.25 -45.69
CA GLY A 728 86.11 54.23 -44.39
C GLY A 728 85.23 52.99 -44.21
N ALA A 729 84.51 52.89 -43.09
CA ALA A 729 83.42 51.92 -42.93
C ALA A 729 82.14 52.55 -43.49
N HIS A 730 81.41 51.81 -44.33
CA HIS A 730 80.16 52.24 -44.94
C HIS A 730 79.08 51.16 -44.76
N THR A 731 77.84 51.60 -44.60
CA THR A 731 76.66 50.75 -44.51
C THR A 731 75.85 50.90 -45.78
N PHE A 732 75.46 49.77 -46.38
CA PHE A 732 74.71 49.75 -47.64
C PHE A 732 73.38 49.01 -47.47
N ILE A 733 72.36 49.43 -48.22
CA ILE A 733 71.10 48.69 -48.41
C ILE A 733 70.87 48.46 -49.90
N ALA A 734 70.42 47.25 -50.26
CA ALA A 734 69.94 46.94 -51.60
C ALA A 734 68.42 46.79 -51.60
N ARG A 735 67.75 47.42 -52.57
CA ARG A 735 66.32 47.26 -52.84
C ARG A 735 66.15 46.58 -54.20
N ILE A 736 65.23 45.63 -54.27
CA ILE A 736 64.85 44.94 -55.51
C ILE A 736 63.37 45.23 -55.76
N SER A 737 63.06 45.74 -56.96
CA SER A 737 61.68 46.04 -57.37
C SER A 737 61.47 45.66 -58.84
N ARG A 738 60.22 45.34 -59.21
CA ARG A 738 59.83 45.31 -60.63
C ARG A 738 59.69 46.73 -61.15
N GLU A 739 59.90 46.95 -62.45
CA GLU A 739 59.71 48.28 -63.09
C GLU A 739 58.28 48.84 -62.93
N ASP A 740 57.29 48.00 -62.59
CA ASP A 740 55.87 48.36 -62.43
C ASP A 740 55.40 48.62 -60.97
N GLY A 741 56.29 48.50 -59.98
CA GLY A 741 55.98 48.80 -58.57
C GLY A 741 55.13 47.77 -57.81
N SER A 742 54.94 46.55 -58.35
CA SER A 742 54.25 45.45 -57.65
C SER A 742 55.21 44.55 -56.84
N ASP A 743 54.82 44.14 -55.63
CA ASP A 743 55.60 43.23 -54.74
C ASP A 743 55.51 41.77 -55.21
N VAL A 744 56.62 41.02 -55.11
CA VAL A 744 56.73 39.62 -55.57
C VAL A 744 57.08 38.67 -54.43
N GLN A 745 56.43 37.50 -54.39
CA GLN A 745 56.84 36.35 -53.57
C GLN A 745 58.17 35.78 -54.05
N ALA A 746 59.22 35.89 -53.24
CA ALA A 746 60.47 35.17 -53.45
C ALA A 746 60.64 34.10 -52.35
N THR A 747 60.50 32.84 -52.72
CA THR A 747 60.87 31.69 -51.90
C THR A 747 62.34 31.32 -52.18
N GLY A 748 63.29 31.70 -51.31
CA GLY A 748 64.70 31.34 -51.50
C GLY A 748 65.64 31.66 -50.33
N ARG A 749 66.47 30.67 -49.93
CA ARG A 749 67.42 30.69 -48.80
C ARG A 749 68.61 31.66 -49.01
N ARG A 750 69.00 32.36 -47.93
CA ARG A 750 70.25 33.14 -47.68
C ARG A 750 71.08 33.55 -48.92
N SER A 751 71.01 34.83 -49.28
CA SER A 751 72.01 35.50 -50.13
C SER A 751 73.34 35.70 -49.37
N SER A 752 74.47 35.29 -49.96
CA SER A 752 75.81 35.39 -49.36
C SER A 752 76.74 36.28 -50.19
N ILE A 753 77.46 37.21 -49.55
CA ILE A 753 78.55 38.01 -50.16
C ILE A 753 79.86 37.20 -50.02
N SER A 754 80.63 36.97 -51.11
CA SER A 754 81.90 36.21 -51.07
C SER A 754 83.10 36.98 -51.64
N ARG A 755 84.32 36.70 -51.13
CA ARG A 755 85.61 37.25 -51.58
C ARG A 755 86.30 36.25 -52.54
N LYS A 756 86.96 36.71 -53.61
CA LYS A 756 87.83 35.85 -54.45
C LYS A 756 89.32 36.21 -54.26
N SER A 757 90.17 35.19 -54.15
CA SER A 757 91.64 35.25 -54.31
C SER A 757 92.04 34.11 -55.25
N ASP A 758 92.94 34.38 -56.20
CA ASP A 758 93.26 33.48 -57.32
C ASP A 758 94.17 32.28 -56.99
N GLN A 759 94.08 31.27 -57.88
CA GLN A 759 95.02 30.19 -58.25
C GLN A 759 94.73 28.73 -57.79
N LEU A 760 94.20 27.95 -58.75
CA LEU A 760 94.67 26.67 -59.33
C LEU A 760 94.89 25.35 -58.52
N SER A 761 94.31 24.28 -59.10
CA SER A 761 94.54 22.82 -58.91
C SER A 761 94.15 22.24 -57.54
N GLY A 762 93.56 21.06 -57.35
CA GLY A 762 93.36 19.88 -58.20
C GLY A 762 93.62 18.64 -57.33
N ALA A 763 92.64 17.73 -57.25
CA ALA A 763 92.76 16.32 -56.86
C ALA A 763 92.62 15.87 -55.37
N THR A 764 91.53 15.11 -55.17
CA THR A 764 91.42 13.74 -54.60
C THR A 764 91.54 13.42 -53.10
N SER A 765 90.39 12.90 -52.62
CA SER A 765 90.16 11.63 -51.89
C SER A 765 90.60 11.45 -50.43
N GLY A 766 89.64 11.03 -49.58
CA GLY A 766 89.91 10.29 -48.34
C GLY A 766 88.89 10.49 -47.20
N LYS A 767 87.89 9.61 -47.10
CA LYS A 767 87.03 9.30 -45.91
C LYS A 767 87.88 8.77 -44.72
N PRO A 768 87.36 8.42 -43.50
CA PRO A 768 86.07 8.68 -42.81
C PRO A 768 86.14 8.91 -41.25
N SER A 769 84.95 8.95 -40.60
CA SER A 769 84.58 8.66 -39.18
C SER A 769 84.72 9.82 -38.16
N SER A 770 83.85 10.03 -37.15
CA SER A 770 82.92 9.18 -36.36
C SER A 770 81.74 10.05 -35.80
N ALA A 771 80.48 9.59 -35.79
CA ALA A 771 79.68 9.04 -34.66
C ALA A 771 79.45 10.04 -33.47
N THR A 772 78.28 10.24 -32.84
CA THR A 772 77.05 9.44 -32.69
C THR A 772 75.89 10.24 -32.05
N LYS A 773 74.63 9.77 -32.29
CA LYS A 773 73.38 9.85 -31.48
C LYS A 773 72.67 11.22 -31.33
N SER A 774 71.34 11.36 -31.37
CA SER A 774 70.21 10.42 -31.15
C SER A 774 68.95 10.93 -31.87
N SER A 775 68.07 10.01 -32.28
CA SER A 775 66.81 10.24 -33.01
C SER A 775 65.66 9.54 -32.30
N THR A 776 64.44 10.09 -32.36
CA THR A 776 63.27 9.29 -32.81
C THR A 776 62.10 10.16 -33.29
N ARG A 777 61.60 9.79 -34.47
CA ARG A 777 60.38 10.26 -35.17
C ARG A 777 59.12 9.75 -34.45
N THR A 778 57.94 10.35 -34.72
CA THR A 778 56.88 9.75 -35.58
C THR A 778 55.69 10.69 -35.83
N ARG A 779 55.18 10.59 -37.05
CA ARG A 779 53.99 11.16 -37.72
C ARG A 779 52.72 11.29 -36.85
N VAL A 780 51.96 12.35 -37.12
CA VAL A 780 50.55 12.52 -36.77
C VAL A 780 49.71 12.71 -38.05
N ARG A 781 48.62 11.95 -38.21
CA ARG A 781 47.50 12.26 -39.10
C ARG A 781 46.18 11.84 -38.45
N ARG A 782 45.30 12.85 -38.32
CA ARG A 782 43.81 12.90 -38.34
C ARG A 782 42.98 11.91 -37.50
N PHE A 783 42.15 12.50 -36.64
CA PHE A 783 40.86 12.01 -36.14
C PHE A 783 39.71 12.87 -36.70
N PRO A 784 38.50 12.31 -36.87
CA PRO A 784 37.23 13.00 -36.62
C PRO A 784 36.40 12.18 -35.58
N PRO A 785 35.13 12.51 -35.26
CA PRO A 785 34.74 13.03 -33.95
C PRO A 785 33.92 12.05 -33.09
N TYR A 786 33.69 12.46 -31.84
CA TYR A 786 32.95 11.78 -30.79
C TYR A 786 31.44 11.62 -31.07
N SER A 787 30.91 10.43 -30.78
CA SER A 787 29.51 10.18 -30.41
C SER A 787 29.48 9.53 -29.02
N CYS A 788 28.81 10.16 -28.05
CA CYS A 788 28.62 9.67 -26.70
C CYS A 788 27.17 9.20 -26.49
N THR A 789 27.01 7.94 -26.08
CA THR A 789 25.82 7.41 -25.38
C THR A 789 26.33 6.52 -24.25
N PRO A 790 25.87 6.66 -22.99
CA PRO A 790 26.30 5.76 -21.93
C PRO A 790 25.30 4.60 -21.72
N CYS A 791 25.76 3.37 -21.96
CA CYS A 791 25.24 2.16 -21.34
C CYS A 791 25.96 1.93 -19.99
N ARG A 792 25.23 1.80 -18.87
CA ARG A 792 25.78 1.29 -17.61
C ARG A 792 25.69 -0.24 -17.60
N ARG A 793 26.85 -0.90 -17.41
CA ARG A 793 26.99 -2.33 -17.14
C ARG A 793 26.67 -2.64 -15.67
N GLY A 794 25.92 -3.71 -15.45
CA GLY A 794 25.87 -4.43 -14.19
C GLY A 794 27.00 -5.47 -14.10
N THR A 795 27.44 -5.73 -12.87
CA THR A 795 28.32 -6.85 -12.48
C THR A 795 27.68 -7.57 -11.30
N SER A 796 27.54 -8.89 -11.42
CA SER A 796 27.19 -9.87 -10.38
C SER A 796 28.36 -10.04 -9.37
N PRO A 797 28.23 -10.69 -8.18
CA PRO A 797 27.98 -12.14 -8.09
C PRO A 797 27.23 -12.70 -6.84
N ALA A 798 26.84 -13.99 -6.97
CA ALA A 798 26.82 -15.08 -5.98
C ALA A 798 25.51 -15.45 -5.23
N HIS A 799 24.98 -16.64 -5.56
CA HIS A 799 24.21 -17.54 -4.68
C HIS A 799 24.45 -19.00 -5.12
N PRO A 800 24.58 -19.97 -4.19
CA PRO A 800 24.55 -21.39 -4.53
C PRO A 800 23.27 -22.12 -4.04
N ASN A 801 22.77 -22.98 -4.93
CA ASN A 801 22.13 -24.30 -4.78
C ASN A 801 21.43 -24.69 -3.46
N HIS A 802 20.18 -25.19 -3.55
CA HIS A 802 19.93 -26.62 -3.80
C HIS A 802 18.44 -26.95 -4.02
N SER A 803 18.23 -27.95 -4.88
CA SER A 803 16.98 -28.60 -5.26
C SER A 803 16.49 -29.64 -4.23
N ARG A 804 15.17 -29.89 -4.17
CA ARG A 804 14.54 -31.22 -4.27
C ARG A 804 13.01 -31.17 -4.32
N SER A 805 12.47 -32.23 -4.92
CA SER A 805 11.15 -32.46 -5.49
C SER A 805 10.17 -33.24 -4.59
N ARG A 806 8.88 -33.20 -4.96
CA ARG A 806 7.75 -34.14 -4.69
C ARG A 806 7.33 -34.24 -3.21
N THR A 807 6.05 -34.18 -2.87
CA THR A 807 4.88 -34.90 -3.42
C THR A 807 3.61 -34.09 -3.21
#